data_AF-A0A2K2U702-F1
#
_entry.id   AF-A0A2K2U702-F1
#
_cell.length_a   1.000
_cell.length_b   1.000
_cell.length_c   1.000
_cell.angle_alpha   90.00
_cell.angle_beta   90.00
_cell.angle_gamma   90.00
#
_symmetry.space_group_name_H-M   'P 1'
#
loop_
_entity.id
_entity.type
_entity.pdbx_description
1 polymer ?
#
loop_
_entity_poly.entity_id
_entity_poly.type
_entity_poly.pdbx_seq_one_letter_code
_entity_poly.pdbx_strand_id
1 'polypeptide(L)'
;MEDEKRPRPFGRHAAQVAVSAMLAAGLMGAPSAASAEEVAGGGIEQFLPSADSTSIGEDVFGWASPAPAANALSADVLPETFDLRNNDKFGNVVTPVKFQNPWGTCWSFGVVAASETSILSEAAQKRIALPDEAKDLSERHLAWFTYTPLLPDDDSGQGGEGMVSLKEGSARLDSGGTSVFGTSLFSSGIGPVPESEVPYRGKAGKIETKKDDQGNEYPYHYSADDDWSVDEEYRFQQMVEFEESVQLPSPGDYNATAGDEMAAGEHESAAKSYENAERANDAIKQQLYEGRGVAISFCADKSKPEQVTEAGYMNPGNNEDKSWAHYTHDKVPITHAVTIVGWDDNYAKENFGNPDPKTGKVDPATRPHADGAWIVKNSWGSHGEFPNGHPEGWGTDENGDGHGDGYFYLSYWDKTISNPEAFDFSVESVQSEAEYYLAHQYDYMPSSSVFSSGSSYPSSMANVFEAGETEEIRKLTCETTCPNTQVTFEAYLLDEGATLPTEGQKLVAVERTFDWGGFHTVELTDDQAFTLDAGDRFSVVVTQRCLDDGKTYISWDIGVGKDTLEQVQGSEEAAQVVLPSYYSEGVVNEGESFLYGFADGGENSEWMDFSEVSAVLQESGYEADNPPIKAYGYPVEEGGDDPATEQDIGQLEDAIKDARNDLAQTVVSADGSDVAKGTPWVTQAAHDAFEAAIASAETAVGAERPLTGDIERAAADLAAAREAFDAAKADGLKEAGGSGGSGGGSEEKPDAGSDGKGDGALVRTGDDATLGIAVACVGGLSALAAGAAVAMRRFIGKE
;
A
#
# COMPACT_ATOMS: atom_id res chain seq x y z
N MET A 1 1.08 -33.31 22.35
CA MET A 1 -0.12 -33.02 23.15
C MET A 1 -1.24 -32.86 22.15
N GLU A 2 -2.44 -33.34 22.47
CA GLU A 2 -3.57 -33.35 21.53
C GLU A 2 -3.90 -31.93 21.07
N ASP A 3 -3.76 -31.68 19.76
CA ASP A 3 -4.20 -30.47 19.08
C ASP A 3 -5.73 -30.40 19.11
N GLU A 4 -6.26 -29.50 19.93
CA GLU A 4 -7.60 -28.98 19.70
C GLU A 4 -7.57 -28.14 18.42
N LYS A 5 -7.91 -28.76 17.28
CA LYS A 5 -8.30 -28.07 16.06
C LYS A 5 -9.51 -27.17 16.37
N ARG A 6 -9.25 -25.91 16.71
CA ARG A 6 -10.24 -24.85 16.56
C ARG A 6 -10.46 -24.64 15.05
N PRO A 7 -11.69 -24.43 14.58
CA PRO A 7 -11.93 -24.11 13.19
C PRO A 7 -11.28 -22.75 12.87
N ARG A 8 -10.43 -22.70 11.83
CA ARG A 8 -9.89 -21.43 11.31
C ARG A 8 -11.02 -20.69 10.55
N PRO A 9 -11.16 -19.35 10.69
CA PRO A 9 -12.18 -18.59 9.95
C PRO A 9 -11.92 -18.59 8.43
N PHE A 10 -12.99 -18.44 7.67
CA PHE A 10 -13.04 -18.48 6.20
C PHE A 10 -12.19 -17.37 5.53
N GLY A 11 -11.56 -17.67 4.38
CA GLY A 11 -11.03 -16.68 3.44
C GLY A 11 -9.67 -16.05 3.76
N ARG A 12 -8.75 -16.78 4.42
CA ARG A 12 -7.41 -16.28 4.77
C ARG A 12 -6.35 -16.84 3.84
N HIS A 13 -5.53 -15.96 3.28
CA HIS A 13 -4.26 -16.33 2.65
C HIS A 13 -3.15 -16.11 3.67
N ALA A 14 -2.38 -17.15 3.96
CA ALA A 14 -1.09 -16.97 4.60
C ALA A 14 -0.04 -16.76 3.50
N ALA A 15 0.75 -15.69 3.58
CA ALA A 15 2.01 -15.67 2.88
C ALA A 15 2.95 -16.58 3.67
N GLN A 16 3.28 -17.76 3.17
CA GLN A 16 4.31 -18.58 3.80
C GLN A 16 5.66 -18.08 3.28
N VAL A 17 6.51 -17.68 4.20
CA VAL A 17 7.91 -17.41 3.88
C VAL A 17 8.54 -18.72 3.44
N ALA A 18 9.03 -18.76 2.21
CA ALA A 18 9.77 -19.92 1.73
C ALA A 18 11.05 -20.05 2.56
N VAL A 19 11.28 -21.23 3.15
CA VAL A 19 12.47 -21.51 3.95
C VAL A 19 13.68 -21.53 3.01
N SER A 20 14.41 -20.42 2.95
CA SER A 20 15.73 -20.39 2.32
C SER A 20 16.71 -21.08 3.25
N ALA A 21 17.08 -22.33 2.93
CA ALA A 21 18.15 -22.99 3.64
C ALA A 21 19.43 -22.16 3.51
N MET A 22 20.10 -21.84 4.63
CA MET A 22 21.41 -21.20 4.62
C MET A 22 22.30 -21.87 3.56
N LEU A 23 22.67 -21.12 2.52
CA LEU A 23 23.60 -21.55 1.48
C LEU A 23 24.93 -21.89 2.13
N ALA A 24 25.11 -23.16 2.50
CA ALA A 24 26.33 -23.63 3.11
C ALA A 24 27.42 -23.70 2.02
N ALA A 25 28.03 -22.56 1.70
CA ALA A 25 29.27 -22.52 0.94
C ALA A 25 30.30 -23.37 1.67
N GLY A 26 30.75 -24.45 1.03
CA GLY A 26 31.66 -25.42 1.64
C GLY A 26 32.96 -24.76 2.08
N LEU A 27 33.17 -24.63 3.39
CA LEU A 27 34.45 -24.44 4.09
C LEU A 27 35.57 -23.80 3.23
N MET A 28 35.39 -22.54 2.83
CA MET A 28 36.52 -21.63 2.63
C MET A 28 36.63 -20.73 3.86
N GLY A 29 37.86 -20.53 4.33
CA GLY A 29 38.15 -20.04 5.67
C GLY A 29 37.50 -18.71 5.98
N ALA A 30 37.23 -18.47 7.28
CA ALA A 30 36.72 -17.22 7.82
C ALA A 30 37.27 -16.01 7.05
N PRO A 31 36.41 -15.05 6.63
CA PRO A 31 36.89 -13.87 5.94
C PRO A 31 37.96 -13.22 6.81
N SER A 32 39.17 -13.07 6.26
CA SER A 32 40.11 -12.15 6.86
C SER A 32 39.47 -10.78 6.73
N ALA A 33 39.28 -10.07 7.83
CA ALA A 33 38.93 -8.66 7.81
C ALA A 33 39.86 -7.94 6.85
N ALA A 34 39.39 -7.73 5.62
CA ALA A 34 40.06 -6.89 4.65
C ALA A 34 39.96 -5.48 5.22
N SER A 35 41.11 -4.82 5.40
CA SER A 35 41.10 -3.42 5.81
C SER A 35 40.34 -2.60 4.76
N ALA A 36 39.69 -1.50 5.16
CA ALA A 36 39.05 -0.55 4.24
C ALA A 36 39.95 -0.12 3.05
N GLU A 37 41.29 -0.19 3.19
CA GLU A 37 42.26 0.07 2.12
C GLU A 37 42.35 -1.04 1.04
N GLU A 38 41.96 -2.28 1.33
CA GLU A 38 42.02 -3.43 0.40
C GLU A 38 40.71 -3.57 -0.41
N VAL A 39 39.58 -3.12 0.17
CA VAL A 39 38.24 -3.07 -0.47
C VAL A 39 38.12 -1.95 -1.52
N ALA A 40 38.88 -0.87 -1.36
CA ALA A 40 38.96 0.25 -2.31
C ALA A 40 39.46 -0.13 -3.72
N GLY A 41 39.98 -1.35 -3.92
CA GLY A 41 40.48 -1.85 -5.21
C GLY A 41 39.48 -2.60 -6.08
N GLY A 42 38.27 -2.92 -5.58
CA GLY A 42 37.33 -3.87 -6.20
C GLY A 42 36.09 -3.27 -6.89
N GLY A 43 35.98 -1.95 -7.04
CA GLY A 43 34.82 -1.31 -7.69
C GLY A 43 33.57 -1.17 -6.81
N ILE A 44 33.63 -1.57 -5.53
CA ILE A 44 32.52 -1.45 -4.55
C ILE A 44 32.14 0.01 -4.26
N GLU A 45 33.09 0.95 -4.37
CA GLU A 45 32.89 2.38 -4.05
C GLU A 45 31.70 3.03 -4.79
N GLN A 46 31.32 2.52 -5.96
CA GLN A 46 30.19 3.05 -6.74
C GLN A 46 28.82 2.72 -6.15
N PHE A 47 28.75 1.70 -5.29
CA PHE A 47 27.54 1.23 -4.62
C PHE A 47 27.40 1.81 -3.21
N LEU A 48 28.35 2.65 -2.78
CA LEU A 48 28.29 3.30 -1.49
C LEU A 48 27.56 4.64 -1.57
N PRO A 49 26.78 5.01 -0.54
CA PRO A 49 26.17 6.32 -0.36
C PRO A 49 27.13 7.48 -0.63
N SER A 50 26.79 8.30 -1.62
CA SER A 50 27.29 9.66 -1.78
C SER A 50 26.20 10.65 -1.36
N ALA A 51 26.57 11.90 -1.07
CA ALA A 51 25.60 12.93 -0.68
C ALA A 51 24.52 13.21 -1.76
N ASP A 52 24.75 12.80 -3.01
CA ASP A 52 23.82 12.97 -4.14
C ASP A 52 23.03 11.69 -4.45
N SER A 53 23.32 10.55 -3.81
CA SER A 53 22.72 9.22 -4.11
C SER A 53 21.91 8.63 -2.95
N THR A 54 21.66 9.41 -1.90
CA THR A 54 20.82 9.01 -0.78
C THR A 54 19.73 10.05 -0.52
N SER A 55 18.48 9.67 -0.82
CA SER A 55 17.27 10.40 -0.43
C SER A 55 16.96 10.10 1.04
N ILE A 56 17.70 10.73 1.95
CA ILE A 56 17.49 10.54 3.39
C ILE A 56 16.60 11.68 3.90
N GLY A 57 15.31 11.39 4.06
CA GLY A 57 14.33 12.29 4.68
C GLY A 57 13.95 13.54 3.86
N GLU A 58 14.48 13.69 2.65
CA GLU A 58 13.81 14.32 1.52
C GLU A 58 13.14 13.19 0.73
N ASP A 59 12.06 13.46 -0.01
CA ASP A 59 11.24 12.47 -0.77
C ASP A 59 12.05 11.19 -1.05
N VAL A 60 11.67 10.05 -0.43
CA VAL A 60 12.46 8.80 -0.39
C VAL A 60 12.81 8.31 -1.80
N PHE A 61 12.09 8.82 -2.80
CA PHE A 61 12.26 8.55 -4.22
C PHE A 61 12.53 9.82 -5.02
N GLY A 62 13.23 10.80 -4.44
CA GLY A 62 13.55 12.11 -5.00
C GLY A 62 13.89 12.01 -6.49
N TRP A 63 12.87 12.26 -7.32
CA TRP A 63 12.84 11.73 -8.67
C TRP A 63 14.02 12.30 -9.48
N ALA A 64 14.90 11.42 -9.96
CA ALA A 64 16.14 11.80 -10.66
C ALA A 64 15.88 12.55 -11.98
N SER A 65 14.68 12.44 -12.53
CA SER A 65 14.17 13.26 -13.63
C SER A 65 13.15 14.25 -13.06
N PRO A 66 13.22 15.56 -13.40
CA PRO A 66 12.18 16.49 -13.01
C PRO A 66 10.80 16.04 -13.53
N ALA A 67 9.74 16.74 -13.11
CA ALA A 67 8.34 16.56 -13.52
C ALA A 67 7.96 16.31 -15.02
N PRO A 68 8.83 16.40 -16.06
CA PRO A 68 8.59 15.83 -17.39
C PRO A 68 7.85 14.48 -17.46
N ALA A 69 8.10 13.52 -16.58
CA ALA A 69 7.39 12.22 -16.58
C ALA A 69 5.87 12.38 -16.33
N ALA A 70 5.48 13.19 -15.34
CA ALA A 70 4.07 13.44 -15.01
C ALA A 70 3.30 14.11 -16.17
N ASN A 71 3.98 14.92 -17.01
CA ASN A 71 3.35 15.52 -18.20
C ASN A 71 3.00 14.51 -19.29
N ALA A 72 3.70 13.37 -19.36
CA ALA A 72 3.48 12.37 -20.39
C ALA A 72 2.31 11.43 -20.04
N LEU A 73 1.98 11.32 -18.74
CA LEU A 73 1.05 10.33 -18.19
C LEU A 73 -0.35 10.91 -17.91
N SER A 74 -0.47 12.23 -17.66
CA SER A 74 -1.73 12.95 -17.45
C SER A 74 -2.51 13.22 -18.77
N ALA A 75 -2.66 12.21 -19.63
CA ALA A 75 -3.32 12.36 -20.94
C ALA A 75 -4.86 12.46 -20.84
N ASP A 76 -5.43 12.17 -19.67
CA ASP A 76 -6.87 12.19 -19.44
C ASP A 76 -7.39 13.56 -19.02
N VAL A 77 -8.54 13.94 -19.58
CA VAL A 77 -9.25 15.14 -19.16
C VAL A 77 -9.93 14.84 -17.82
N LEU A 78 -9.24 15.13 -16.73
CA LEU A 78 -9.75 15.01 -15.37
C LEU A 78 -10.86 16.05 -15.11
N PRO A 79 -11.91 15.71 -14.33
CA PRO A 79 -12.93 16.69 -13.94
C PRO A 79 -12.37 17.73 -12.97
N GLU A 80 -12.97 18.93 -12.95
CA GLU A 80 -12.60 19.99 -11.98
C GLU A 80 -12.84 19.59 -10.52
N THR A 81 -13.75 18.62 -10.28
CA THR A 81 -14.05 18.08 -8.96
C THR A 81 -14.27 16.58 -9.03
N PHE A 82 -13.90 15.86 -7.97
CA PHE A 82 -14.15 14.43 -7.83
C PHE A 82 -14.12 14.01 -6.36
N ASP A 83 -14.97 13.06 -5.98
CA ASP A 83 -15.15 12.64 -4.58
C ASP A 83 -15.40 11.13 -4.49
N LEU A 84 -14.48 10.38 -3.87
CA LEU A 84 -14.59 8.94 -3.68
C LEU A 84 -15.66 8.54 -2.65
N ARG A 85 -16.11 9.48 -1.81
CA ARG A 85 -17.18 9.24 -0.82
C ARG A 85 -18.54 9.07 -1.50
N ASN A 86 -18.73 9.65 -2.69
CA ASN A 86 -19.96 9.51 -3.46
C ASN A 86 -19.77 9.95 -4.92
N ASN A 87 -19.67 8.99 -5.83
CA ASN A 87 -19.60 9.27 -7.27
C ASN A 87 -20.29 8.18 -8.11
N ASP A 88 -20.58 8.53 -9.37
CA ASP A 88 -21.26 7.62 -10.30
C ASP A 88 -20.37 6.47 -10.81
N LYS A 89 -19.04 6.53 -10.62
CA LYS A 89 -18.08 5.54 -11.11
C LYS A 89 -17.95 4.34 -10.17
N PHE A 90 -17.92 4.61 -8.86
CA PHE A 90 -17.64 3.63 -7.80
C PHE A 90 -18.75 3.53 -6.75
N GLY A 91 -19.64 4.53 -6.66
CA GLY A 91 -20.56 4.68 -5.54
C GLY A 91 -19.88 5.33 -4.33
N ASN A 92 -20.16 4.82 -3.14
CA ASN A 92 -19.46 5.19 -1.91
C ASN A 92 -18.48 4.08 -1.55
N VAL A 93 -17.19 4.38 -1.70
CA VAL A 93 -16.07 3.44 -1.50
C VAL A 93 -15.11 3.92 -0.41
N VAL A 94 -15.48 4.98 0.32
CA VAL A 94 -14.68 5.49 1.43
C VAL A 94 -15.35 5.07 2.74
N THR A 95 -14.65 4.26 3.52
CA THR A 95 -15.11 3.81 4.84
C THR A 95 -15.20 4.98 5.84
N PRO A 96 -15.97 4.85 6.93
CA PRO A 96 -16.04 5.88 7.96
C PRO A 96 -14.68 6.28 8.54
N VAL A 97 -14.58 7.51 9.05
CA VAL A 97 -13.39 8.00 9.76
C VAL A 97 -13.28 7.31 11.12
N LYS A 98 -12.15 6.61 11.33
CA LYS A 98 -11.79 5.91 12.57
C LYS A 98 -11.02 6.81 13.55
N PHE A 99 -10.63 6.28 14.71
CA PHE A 99 -10.02 7.06 15.79
C PHE A 99 -8.67 6.53 16.30
N GLN A 100 -7.58 7.27 16.03
CA GLN A 100 -6.20 6.84 16.33
C GLN A 100 -5.78 6.92 17.80
N ASN A 101 -6.55 7.60 18.66
CA ASN A 101 -6.14 7.73 20.04
C ASN A 101 -6.09 6.34 20.71
N PRO A 102 -5.09 6.07 21.57
CA PRO A 102 -4.18 7.04 22.19
C PRO A 102 -2.81 7.21 21.48
N TRP A 103 -2.59 6.53 20.37
CA TRP A 103 -1.24 6.38 19.79
C TRP A 103 -0.95 7.34 18.62
N GLY A 104 0.33 7.50 18.33
CA GLY A 104 0.88 8.24 17.19
C GLY A 104 0.86 7.44 15.89
N THR A 105 -0.21 6.72 15.59
CA THR A 105 -0.31 5.81 14.43
C THR A 105 -1.05 6.42 13.24
N CYS A 106 -1.10 7.75 13.12
CA CYS A 106 -1.81 8.44 12.02
C CYS A 106 -1.42 7.91 10.63
N TRP A 107 -0.14 7.59 10.43
CA TRP A 107 0.38 7.00 9.20
C TRP A 107 -0.24 5.65 8.88
N SER A 108 -0.42 4.79 9.88
CA SER A 108 -1.07 3.48 9.70
C SER A 108 -2.54 3.65 9.29
N PHE A 109 -3.27 4.61 9.90
CA PHE A 109 -4.62 4.96 9.47
C PHE A 109 -4.65 5.54 8.05
N GLY A 110 -3.67 6.35 7.67
CA GLY A 110 -3.56 6.90 6.31
C GLY A 110 -3.36 5.82 5.25
N VAL A 111 -2.46 4.86 5.52
CA VAL A 111 -2.22 3.70 4.65
C VAL A 111 -3.46 2.82 4.58
N VAL A 112 -4.00 2.38 5.72
CA VAL A 112 -5.16 1.49 5.76
C VAL A 112 -6.38 2.12 5.09
N ALA A 113 -6.67 3.40 5.33
CA ALA A 113 -7.80 4.05 4.67
C ALA A 113 -7.59 4.21 3.15
N ALA A 114 -6.34 4.37 2.68
CA ALA A 114 -6.03 4.34 1.26
C ALA A 114 -6.28 2.95 0.67
N SER A 115 -5.78 1.90 1.33
CA SER A 115 -5.98 0.50 0.94
C SER A 115 -7.45 0.09 0.90
N GLU A 116 -8.22 0.40 1.94
CA GLU A 116 -9.67 0.14 1.99
C GLU A 116 -10.39 0.80 0.81
N THR A 117 -10.03 2.05 0.50
CA THR A 117 -10.64 2.80 -0.61
C THR A 117 -10.33 2.13 -1.96
N SER A 118 -9.08 1.73 -2.19
CA SER A 118 -8.68 1.01 -3.41
C SER A 118 -9.40 -0.34 -3.56
N ILE A 119 -9.38 -1.17 -2.51
CA ILE A 119 -10.04 -2.49 -2.48
C ILE A 119 -11.54 -2.36 -2.78
N LEU A 120 -12.22 -1.41 -2.14
CA LEU A 120 -13.66 -1.18 -2.36
C LEU A 120 -13.96 -0.69 -3.77
N SER A 121 -13.14 0.24 -4.29
CA SER A 121 -13.26 0.75 -5.66
C SER A 121 -13.10 -0.34 -6.70
N GLU A 122 -12.05 -1.15 -6.57
CA GLU A 122 -11.74 -2.22 -7.51
C GLU A 122 -12.79 -3.33 -7.46
N ALA A 123 -13.20 -3.75 -6.26
CA ALA A 123 -14.30 -4.71 -6.10
C ALA A 123 -15.61 -4.19 -6.72
N ALA A 124 -15.93 -2.90 -6.57
CA ALA A 124 -17.09 -2.28 -7.22
C ALA A 124 -16.99 -2.32 -8.75
N GLN A 125 -15.81 -2.02 -9.32
CA GLN A 125 -15.56 -2.08 -10.76
C GLN A 125 -15.67 -3.51 -11.31
N LYS A 126 -15.02 -4.47 -10.64
CA LYS A 126 -14.98 -5.89 -11.02
C LYS A 126 -16.27 -6.63 -10.65
N ARG A 127 -17.16 -6.00 -9.88
CA ARG A 127 -18.42 -6.57 -9.34
C ARG A 127 -18.17 -7.79 -8.46
N ILE A 128 -17.09 -7.76 -7.70
CA ILE A 128 -16.74 -8.78 -6.71
C ILE A 128 -17.40 -8.40 -5.38
N ALA A 129 -18.11 -9.35 -4.79
CA ALA A 129 -18.74 -9.15 -3.49
C ALA A 129 -17.70 -9.41 -2.39
N LEU A 130 -17.22 -8.35 -1.74
CA LEU A 130 -16.32 -8.47 -0.61
C LEU A 130 -17.06 -8.94 0.64
N PRO A 131 -16.46 -9.83 1.46
CA PRO A 131 -16.95 -10.12 2.80
C PRO A 131 -16.91 -8.83 3.65
N ASP A 132 -17.75 -8.75 4.69
CA ASP A 132 -17.87 -7.53 5.49
C ASP A 132 -16.55 -7.21 6.23
N GLU A 133 -15.80 -8.24 6.60
CA GLU A 133 -14.49 -8.15 7.25
C GLU A 133 -13.41 -7.53 6.35
N ALA A 134 -13.50 -7.67 5.02
CA ALA A 134 -12.53 -7.08 4.08
C ALA A 134 -12.71 -5.56 3.90
N LYS A 135 -13.77 -4.97 4.47
CA LYS A 135 -14.10 -3.56 4.32
C LYS A 135 -13.52 -2.69 5.44
N ASP A 136 -13.00 -3.30 6.50
CA ASP A 136 -12.46 -2.63 7.68
C ASP A 136 -11.17 -3.35 8.09
N LEU A 137 -10.02 -2.76 7.75
CA LEU A 137 -8.70 -3.35 7.94
C LEU A 137 -8.02 -2.81 9.20
N SER A 138 -7.07 -3.56 9.74
CA SER A 138 -6.43 -3.29 11.04
C SER A 138 -5.24 -2.34 10.93
N GLU A 139 -5.38 -1.14 11.50
CA GLU A 139 -4.24 -0.22 11.68
C GLU A 139 -3.26 -0.70 12.75
N ARG A 140 -3.73 -1.47 13.72
CA ARG A 140 -2.87 -1.97 14.81
C ARG A 140 -1.91 -3.03 14.30
N HIS A 141 -2.35 -3.91 13.40
CA HIS A 141 -1.50 -4.93 12.78
C HIS A 141 -0.31 -4.28 12.06
N LEU A 142 -0.60 -3.36 11.13
CA LEU A 142 0.42 -2.61 10.40
C LEU A 142 1.37 -1.87 11.36
N ALA A 143 0.82 -1.07 12.28
CA ALA A 143 1.64 -0.26 13.19
C ALA A 143 2.50 -1.10 14.16
N TRP A 144 2.05 -2.29 14.54
CA TRP A 144 2.78 -3.16 15.46
C TRP A 144 3.95 -3.86 14.75
N PHE A 145 3.70 -4.47 13.59
CA PHE A 145 4.72 -5.25 12.90
C PHE A 145 5.80 -4.40 12.24
N THR A 146 5.51 -3.14 11.88
CA THR A 146 6.54 -2.20 11.40
C THR A 146 7.68 -1.99 12.39
N TYR A 147 7.41 -2.09 13.70
CA TYR A 147 8.40 -1.88 14.76
C TYR A 147 8.77 -3.16 15.52
N THR A 148 8.46 -4.31 14.93
CA THR A 148 8.74 -5.61 15.53
C THR A 148 9.52 -6.43 14.51
N PRO A 149 10.86 -6.55 14.67
CA PRO A 149 11.67 -7.34 13.77
C PRO A 149 11.22 -8.81 13.75
N LEU A 150 11.65 -9.56 12.74
CA LEU A 150 11.50 -11.00 12.68
C LEU A 150 12.06 -11.65 13.95
N LEU A 151 11.49 -12.80 14.31
CA LEU A 151 11.97 -13.53 15.46
C LEU A 151 13.42 -13.99 15.21
N PRO A 152 14.31 -13.94 16.23
CA PRO A 152 15.70 -14.37 16.04
C PRO A 152 15.86 -15.85 15.63
N ASP A 153 14.82 -16.66 15.83
CA ASP A 153 14.74 -18.07 15.45
C ASP A 153 13.84 -18.33 14.24
N ASP A 154 13.52 -17.29 13.47
CA ASP A 154 12.85 -17.41 12.17
C ASP A 154 13.68 -18.26 11.21
N ASP A 155 12.99 -19.10 10.41
CA ASP A 155 13.61 -20.12 9.56
C ASP A 155 13.89 -19.66 8.13
N SER A 156 13.55 -18.41 7.78
CA SER A 156 13.84 -17.81 6.46
C SER A 156 15.32 -17.49 6.21
N GLY A 157 16.16 -17.55 7.25
CA GLY A 157 17.52 -17.00 7.21
C GLY A 157 17.61 -15.51 7.57
N GLN A 158 16.47 -14.83 7.72
CA GLN A 158 16.36 -13.39 8.02
C GLN A 158 16.01 -13.11 9.50
N GLY A 159 16.33 -14.04 10.39
CA GLY A 159 16.01 -13.94 11.81
C GLY A 159 16.61 -12.71 12.48
N GLY A 160 15.75 -11.84 13.03
CA GLY A 160 16.12 -10.58 13.67
C GLY A 160 16.08 -9.36 12.75
N GLU A 161 15.87 -9.54 11.45
CA GLU A 161 15.71 -8.45 10.49
C GLU A 161 14.48 -7.58 10.80
N GLY A 162 14.59 -6.27 10.60
CA GLY A 162 13.46 -5.36 10.70
C GLY A 162 13.83 -3.99 11.27
N MET A 163 12.80 -3.21 11.56
CA MET A 163 12.96 -1.95 12.26
C MET A 163 12.59 -2.12 13.75
N VAL A 164 13.46 -1.64 14.63
CA VAL A 164 13.34 -1.84 16.08
C VAL A 164 13.00 -0.52 16.77
N SER A 165 11.84 -0.46 17.43
CA SER A 165 11.48 0.70 18.25
C SER A 165 12.35 0.82 19.51
N LEU A 166 12.76 2.05 19.82
CA LEU A 166 13.36 2.43 21.09
C LEU A 166 12.33 2.53 22.23
N LYS A 167 11.04 2.42 21.91
CA LYS A 167 9.94 2.45 22.89
C LYS A 167 9.53 1.04 23.24
N GLU A 168 9.47 0.75 24.54
CA GLU A 168 9.16 -0.59 25.04
C GLU A 168 7.66 -0.88 25.07
N GLY A 169 7.30 -2.17 24.94
CA GLY A 169 5.92 -2.64 25.04
C GLY A 169 4.97 -1.93 24.06
N SER A 170 3.77 -1.59 24.54
CA SER A 170 2.73 -0.88 23.76
C SER A 170 3.16 0.50 23.26
N ALA A 171 4.13 1.16 23.93
CA ALA A 171 4.57 2.50 23.56
C ALA A 171 5.27 2.55 22.18
N ARG A 172 5.64 1.41 21.60
CA ARG A 172 6.12 1.32 20.20
C ARG A 172 5.14 1.87 19.18
N LEU A 173 3.84 1.84 19.47
CA LEU A 173 2.81 2.43 18.60
C LEU A 173 2.92 3.97 18.51
N ASP A 174 3.70 4.61 19.39
CA ASP A 174 4.05 6.02 19.28
C ASP A 174 5.36 6.27 18.52
N SER A 175 5.92 5.31 17.79
CA SER A 175 7.18 5.50 17.08
C SER A 175 7.10 6.39 15.83
N GLY A 176 5.88 6.73 15.38
CA GLY A 176 5.63 7.50 14.15
C GLY A 176 5.68 6.60 12.93
N GLY A 177 5.68 7.19 11.73
CA GLY A 177 5.84 6.45 10.47
C GLY A 177 5.38 7.22 9.25
N THR A 178 5.53 6.62 8.08
CA THR A 178 5.20 7.17 6.75
C THR A 178 4.43 6.14 5.93
N SER A 179 3.90 6.54 4.78
CA SER A 179 3.14 5.67 3.87
C SER A 179 3.95 4.47 3.36
N VAL A 180 5.23 4.66 3.04
CA VAL A 180 6.10 3.62 2.47
C VAL A 180 6.25 2.38 3.37
N PHE A 181 6.06 2.52 4.68
CA PHE A 181 6.04 1.37 5.60
C PHE A 181 4.89 0.41 5.29
N GLY A 182 3.78 0.90 4.73
CA GLY A 182 2.72 0.08 4.17
C GLY A 182 3.23 -0.80 3.03
N THR A 183 3.97 -0.21 2.09
CA THR A 183 4.58 -0.93 0.96
C THR A 183 5.53 -2.02 1.45
N SER A 184 6.47 -1.71 2.35
CA SER A 184 7.43 -2.70 2.85
C SER A 184 6.74 -3.89 3.54
N LEU A 185 5.70 -3.64 4.33
CA LEU A 185 5.01 -4.72 5.05
C LEU A 185 4.07 -5.52 4.14
N PHE A 186 3.24 -4.87 3.34
CA PHE A 186 2.28 -5.55 2.48
C PHE A 186 2.97 -6.38 1.38
N SER A 187 4.07 -5.87 0.81
CA SER A 187 4.90 -6.65 -0.14
C SER A 187 5.59 -7.84 0.51
N SER A 188 5.78 -7.80 1.82
CA SER A 188 6.39 -8.89 2.61
C SER A 188 5.40 -9.96 3.05
N GLY A 189 4.13 -9.87 2.64
CA GLY A 189 3.09 -10.79 3.13
C GLY A 189 2.51 -10.39 4.49
N ILE A 190 2.88 -9.22 5.03
CA ILE A 190 2.51 -8.77 6.37
C ILE A 190 1.30 -7.84 6.28
N GLY A 191 0.11 -8.44 6.25
CA GLY A 191 -1.15 -7.72 6.15
C GLY A 191 -1.48 -7.25 4.73
N PRO A 192 -2.61 -6.57 4.55
CA PRO A 192 -3.52 -6.13 5.61
C PRO A 192 -4.39 -7.29 6.13
N VAL A 193 -4.77 -7.22 7.41
CA VAL A 193 -5.75 -8.11 8.04
C VAL A 193 -7.02 -7.35 8.44
N PRO A 194 -8.17 -8.01 8.62
CA PRO A 194 -9.37 -7.34 9.09
C PRO A 194 -9.22 -6.76 10.50
N GLU A 195 -9.86 -5.62 10.75
CA GLU A 195 -9.98 -4.99 12.07
C GLU A 195 -10.68 -5.94 13.09
N SER A 196 -11.54 -6.84 12.64
CA SER A 196 -12.15 -7.87 13.50
C SER A 196 -11.16 -8.87 14.08
N GLU A 197 -10.02 -9.09 13.42
CA GLU A 197 -8.98 -10.03 13.84
C GLU A 197 -7.97 -9.37 14.78
N VAL A 198 -7.48 -8.20 14.38
CA VAL A 198 -6.52 -7.42 15.16
C VAL A 198 -7.11 -6.05 15.50
N PRO A 199 -8.13 -5.96 16.37
CA PRO A 199 -8.84 -4.71 16.61
C PRO A 199 -7.96 -3.65 17.26
N TYR A 200 -8.17 -2.38 16.92
CA TYR A 200 -7.50 -1.19 17.46
C TYR A 200 -7.88 -0.92 18.93
N ARG A 201 -7.52 -1.85 19.80
CA ARG A 201 -7.72 -1.82 21.25
C ARG A 201 -6.75 -2.77 21.95
N GLY A 202 -6.38 -2.47 23.19
CA GLY A 202 -5.66 -3.45 24.00
C GLY A 202 -6.47 -4.73 24.26
N LYS A 203 -5.78 -5.83 24.57
CA LYS A 203 -6.35 -7.18 24.76
C LYS A 203 -7.47 -7.21 25.79
N ALA A 204 -7.40 -6.42 26.87
CA ALA A 204 -8.45 -6.35 27.88
C ALA A 204 -9.61 -5.41 27.51
N GLY A 205 -9.46 -4.58 26.47
CA GLY A 205 -10.47 -3.63 26.03
C GLY A 205 -10.75 -2.55 27.07
N LYS A 206 -9.73 -2.09 27.81
CA LYS A 206 -9.91 -1.00 28.79
C LYS A 206 -10.26 0.30 28.06
N ILE A 207 -11.20 1.07 28.60
CA ILE A 207 -11.71 2.30 27.98
C ILE A 207 -11.45 3.49 28.90
N GLU A 208 -10.98 4.59 28.31
CA GLU A 208 -10.93 5.91 28.94
C GLU A 208 -12.17 6.71 28.57
N THR A 209 -12.71 7.45 29.55
CA THR A 209 -13.96 8.21 29.40
C THR A 209 -13.69 9.71 29.48
N LYS A 210 -14.55 10.49 28.81
CA LYS A 210 -14.56 11.96 28.86
C LYS A 210 -15.94 12.48 29.17
N LYS A 211 -16.02 13.78 29.45
CA LYS A 211 -17.29 14.49 29.65
C LYS A 211 -17.56 15.38 28.46
N ASP A 212 -18.78 15.31 27.93
CA ASP A 212 -19.26 16.25 26.91
C ASP A 212 -19.48 17.65 27.51
N ASP A 213 -19.82 18.62 26.65
CA ASP A 213 -20.17 19.99 27.04
C ASP A 213 -21.33 20.07 28.05
N GLN A 214 -22.17 19.03 28.15
CA GLN A 214 -23.28 18.93 29.09
C GLN A 214 -22.87 18.21 30.40
N GLY A 215 -21.62 17.75 30.51
CA GLY A 215 -21.05 17.07 31.66
C GLY A 215 -21.35 15.57 31.75
N ASN A 216 -21.95 14.96 30.72
CA ASN A 216 -22.23 13.53 30.68
C ASN A 216 -20.96 12.76 30.32
N GLU A 217 -20.70 11.66 31.03
CA GLU A 217 -19.57 10.78 30.73
C GLU A 217 -19.87 9.90 29.51
N TYR A 218 -18.91 9.82 28.59
CA TYR A 218 -18.96 8.97 27.41
C TYR A 218 -17.61 8.26 27.19
N PRO A 219 -17.61 7.04 26.61
CA PRO A 219 -16.39 6.34 26.24
C PRO A 219 -15.66 7.10 25.13
N TYR A 220 -14.38 7.40 25.31
CA TYR A 220 -13.63 8.26 24.39
C TYR A 220 -12.64 7.47 23.53
N HIS A 221 -11.68 6.76 24.13
CA HIS A 221 -10.79 5.83 23.41
C HIS A 221 -10.41 4.64 24.29
N TYR A 222 -9.79 3.62 23.69
CA TYR A 222 -9.17 2.54 24.44
C TYR A 222 -7.94 3.02 25.20
N SER A 223 -7.71 2.52 26.42
CA SER A 223 -6.64 3.00 27.29
C SER A 223 -5.26 2.55 26.82
N ALA A 224 -4.28 3.46 26.91
CA ALA A 224 -2.87 3.15 26.64
C ALA A 224 -2.27 2.18 27.69
N ASP A 225 -2.86 2.10 28.89
CA ASP A 225 -2.44 1.21 30.00
C ASP A 225 -2.84 -0.26 29.81
N ASP A 226 -3.32 -0.63 28.62
CA ASP A 226 -3.65 -2.00 28.25
C ASP A 226 -2.48 -2.69 27.51
N ASP A 227 -2.57 -3.99 27.31
CA ASP A 227 -1.62 -4.74 26.49
C ASP A 227 -2.04 -4.63 25.02
N TRP A 228 -1.28 -3.87 24.23
CA TRP A 228 -1.55 -3.65 22.81
C TRP A 228 -0.72 -4.55 21.89
N SER A 229 0.00 -5.54 22.45
CA SER A 229 0.76 -6.49 21.64
C SER A 229 -0.12 -7.25 20.66
N VAL A 230 0.43 -7.48 19.46
CA VAL A 230 -0.13 -8.38 18.46
C VAL A 230 0.64 -9.69 18.55
N ASP A 231 -0.09 -10.80 18.54
CA ASP A 231 0.51 -12.13 18.62
C ASP A 231 1.16 -12.48 17.27
N GLU A 232 2.32 -13.16 17.29
CA GLU A 232 3.10 -13.42 16.08
C GLU A 232 2.38 -14.28 15.03
N GLU A 233 1.35 -15.03 15.43
CA GLU A 233 0.54 -15.81 14.49
C GLU A 233 -0.14 -14.94 13.42
N TYR A 234 -0.26 -13.63 13.64
CA TYR A 234 -0.85 -12.69 12.70
C TYR A 234 0.16 -12.07 11.72
N ARG A 235 1.47 -12.26 11.89
CA ARG A 235 2.49 -11.54 11.10
C ARG A 235 2.26 -11.69 9.61
N PHE A 236 2.30 -12.92 9.11
CA PHE A 236 2.17 -13.21 7.68
C PHE A 236 0.75 -13.56 7.23
N GLN A 237 -0.25 -12.95 7.86
CA GLN A 237 -1.64 -13.08 7.43
C GLN A 237 -2.03 -11.95 6.50
N GLN A 238 -2.77 -12.27 5.43
CA GLN A 238 -3.34 -11.29 4.51
C GLN A 238 -4.80 -11.62 4.19
N MET A 239 -5.64 -10.59 4.15
CA MET A 239 -7.01 -10.70 3.70
C MET A 239 -7.12 -10.60 2.18
N VAL A 240 -6.32 -9.71 1.60
CA VAL A 240 -6.26 -9.42 0.17
C VAL A 240 -4.80 -9.31 -0.20
N GLU A 241 -4.39 -10.01 -1.25
CA GLU A 241 -3.01 -9.99 -1.75
C GLU A 241 -2.65 -8.60 -2.28
N PHE A 242 -1.47 -8.11 -1.91
CA PHE A 242 -0.97 -6.81 -2.37
C PHE A 242 -0.36 -6.92 -3.78
N GLU A 243 -0.72 -6.01 -4.68
CA GLU A 243 -0.26 -6.06 -6.08
C GLU A 243 0.73 -4.94 -6.41
N GLU A 244 0.42 -3.71 -6.02
CA GLU A 244 1.19 -2.53 -6.45
C GLU A 244 1.13 -1.42 -5.40
N SER A 245 2.24 -0.71 -5.21
CA SER A 245 2.20 0.66 -4.70
C SER A 245 2.64 1.63 -5.78
N VAL A 246 2.01 2.81 -5.75
CA VAL A 246 2.30 3.91 -6.64
C VAL A 246 2.77 5.07 -5.80
N GLN A 247 4.08 5.27 -5.75
CA GLN A 247 4.70 6.42 -5.12
C GLN A 247 4.70 7.59 -6.11
N LEU A 248 4.27 8.75 -5.63
CA LEU A 248 3.99 9.91 -6.46
C LEU A 248 4.91 11.09 -6.12
N PRO A 249 5.11 12.05 -7.04
CA PRO A 249 5.83 13.28 -6.74
C PRO A 249 5.17 14.10 -5.63
N SER A 250 5.97 14.60 -4.69
CA SER A 250 5.50 15.44 -3.57
C SER A 250 5.23 16.90 -4.02
N PRO A 251 3.97 17.40 -4.05
CA PRO A 251 3.71 18.79 -4.41
C PRO A 251 4.31 19.80 -3.41
N GLY A 252 4.49 19.40 -2.14
CA GLY A 252 5.03 20.25 -1.09
C GLY A 252 6.44 20.77 -1.37
N ASP A 253 7.31 19.94 -1.95
CA ASP A 253 8.70 20.32 -2.27
C ASP A 253 8.76 21.42 -3.34
N TYR A 254 7.93 21.28 -4.37
CA TYR A 254 7.78 22.29 -5.42
C TYR A 254 7.15 23.58 -4.87
N ASN A 255 6.15 23.46 -4.00
CA ASN A 255 5.49 24.60 -3.34
C ASN A 255 6.46 25.36 -2.41
N ALA A 256 7.30 24.65 -1.67
CA ALA A 256 8.32 25.24 -0.81
C ALA A 256 9.37 25.99 -1.65
N THR A 257 9.86 25.35 -2.71
CA THR A 257 10.82 25.94 -3.67
C THR A 257 10.24 27.20 -4.31
N ALA A 258 9.00 27.15 -4.80
CA ALA A 258 8.32 28.31 -5.38
C ALA A 258 8.19 29.46 -4.37
N GLY A 259 7.94 29.14 -3.10
CA GLY A 259 7.88 30.13 -2.01
C GLY A 259 9.21 30.85 -1.80
N ASP A 260 10.32 30.11 -1.78
CA ASP A 260 11.67 30.67 -1.62
C ASP A 260 12.06 31.54 -2.82
N GLU A 261 11.78 31.08 -4.04
CA GLU A 261 12.00 31.82 -5.29
C GLU A 261 11.17 33.12 -5.34
N MET A 262 9.90 33.06 -4.93
CA MET A 262 9.05 34.25 -4.80
C MET A 262 9.61 35.26 -3.80
N ALA A 263 10.10 34.79 -2.65
CA ALA A 263 10.72 35.64 -1.64
C ALA A 263 12.02 36.28 -2.14
N ALA A 264 12.77 35.60 -3.01
CA ALA A 264 13.96 36.11 -3.69
C ALA A 264 13.66 37.08 -4.86
N GLY A 265 12.39 37.20 -5.28
CA GLY A 265 11.98 38.01 -6.43
C GLY A 265 12.17 37.32 -7.79
N GLU A 266 12.36 36.00 -7.79
CA GLU A 266 12.61 35.16 -8.97
C GLU A 266 11.28 34.63 -9.55
N HIS A 267 10.39 35.55 -9.91
CA HIS A 267 9.01 35.24 -10.31
C HIS A 267 8.87 34.23 -11.47
N GLU A 268 9.79 34.23 -12.43
CA GLU A 268 9.78 33.25 -13.54
C GLU A 268 10.18 31.84 -13.10
N SER A 269 11.06 31.72 -12.09
CA SER A 269 11.45 30.43 -11.53
C SER A 269 10.31 29.87 -10.67
N ALA A 270 9.77 30.72 -9.80
CA ALA A 270 8.62 30.38 -8.97
C ALA A 270 7.42 29.90 -9.78
N ALA A 271 7.12 30.54 -10.91
CA ALA A 271 6.04 30.11 -11.79
C ALA A 271 6.24 28.68 -12.30
N LYS A 272 7.47 28.29 -12.65
CA LYS A 272 7.78 26.92 -13.08
C LYS A 272 7.70 25.92 -11.95
N SER A 273 8.11 26.32 -10.74
CA SER A 273 7.97 25.49 -9.55
C SER A 273 6.50 25.24 -9.23
N TYR A 274 5.63 26.24 -9.35
CA TYR A 274 4.18 26.03 -9.24
C TYR A 274 3.60 25.15 -10.36
N GLU A 275 4.05 25.30 -11.62
CA GLU A 275 3.67 24.38 -12.71
C GLU A 275 4.08 22.92 -12.41
N ASN A 276 5.21 22.70 -11.72
CA ASN A 276 5.61 21.36 -11.29
C ASN A 276 4.76 20.84 -10.12
N ALA A 277 4.35 21.70 -9.19
CA ALA A 277 3.41 21.34 -8.14
C ALA A 277 2.05 20.93 -8.72
N GLU A 278 1.54 21.64 -9.74
CA GLU A 278 0.31 21.27 -10.46
C GLU A 278 0.42 19.88 -11.10
N ARG A 279 1.56 19.54 -11.71
CA ARG A 279 1.78 18.21 -12.27
C ARG A 279 1.81 17.10 -11.21
N ALA A 280 2.40 17.39 -10.05
CA ALA A 280 2.36 16.48 -8.91
C ALA A 280 0.92 16.29 -8.40
N ASN A 281 0.13 17.37 -8.38
CA ASN A 281 -1.30 17.28 -8.06
C ASN A 281 -2.06 16.45 -9.11
N ASP A 282 -1.80 16.62 -10.39
CA ASP A 282 -2.46 15.84 -11.45
C ASP A 282 -2.15 14.34 -11.32
N ALA A 283 -0.94 13.96 -10.91
CA ALA A 283 -0.57 12.57 -10.63
C ALA A 283 -1.40 11.98 -9.47
N ILE A 284 -1.59 12.74 -8.39
CA ILE A 284 -2.48 12.35 -7.28
C ILE A 284 -3.93 12.24 -7.75
N LYS A 285 -4.43 13.20 -8.54
CA LYS A 285 -5.79 13.17 -9.09
C LYS A 285 -6.03 11.97 -9.99
N GLN A 286 -5.03 11.56 -10.78
CA GLN A 286 -5.11 10.36 -11.62
C GLN A 286 -5.38 9.12 -10.77
N GLN A 287 -4.60 8.91 -9.70
CA GLN A 287 -4.81 7.76 -8.80
C GLN A 287 -6.19 7.79 -8.14
N LEU A 288 -6.62 8.96 -7.65
CA LEU A 288 -7.99 9.14 -7.12
C LEU A 288 -9.05 8.80 -8.16
N TYR A 289 -8.89 9.25 -9.40
CA TYR A 289 -9.83 8.99 -10.49
C TYR A 289 -9.86 7.51 -10.90
N GLU A 290 -8.76 6.78 -10.73
CA GLU A 290 -8.64 5.33 -10.88
C GLU A 290 -9.32 4.56 -9.74
N GLY A 291 -9.71 5.24 -8.66
CA GLY A 291 -10.41 4.66 -7.51
C GLY A 291 -9.53 4.47 -6.29
N ARG A 292 -8.26 4.87 -6.35
CA ARG A 292 -7.27 4.62 -5.31
C ARG A 292 -7.22 5.80 -4.34
N GLY A 293 -7.36 5.52 -3.04
CA GLY A 293 -7.07 6.54 -2.02
C GLY A 293 -5.57 6.84 -1.98
N VAL A 294 -5.18 8.08 -1.69
CA VAL A 294 -3.76 8.47 -1.67
C VAL A 294 -3.35 8.86 -0.25
N ALA A 295 -2.50 8.06 0.39
CA ALA A 295 -1.91 8.39 1.68
C ALA A 295 -0.86 9.50 1.48
N ILE A 296 -0.87 10.51 2.36
CA ILE A 296 0.13 11.58 2.37
C ILE A 296 0.63 11.85 3.80
N SER A 297 1.81 12.43 3.89
CA SER A 297 2.30 13.09 5.11
C SER A 297 2.30 14.60 4.93
N PHE A 298 2.07 15.36 6.00
CA PHE A 298 2.18 16.82 5.99
C PHE A 298 2.43 17.37 7.40
N CYS A 299 2.76 18.65 7.50
CA CYS A 299 2.75 19.34 8.79
C CYS A 299 1.32 19.78 9.10
N ALA A 300 0.63 19.03 9.95
CA ALA A 300 -0.69 19.42 10.41
C ALA A 300 -0.59 20.47 11.52
N ASP A 301 -1.65 21.26 11.67
CA ASP A 301 -1.78 22.21 12.78
C ASP A 301 -1.70 21.47 14.13
N LYS A 302 -2.29 20.26 14.18
CA LYS A 302 -2.27 19.29 15.27
C LYS A 302 -1.99 17.90 14.68
N SER A 303 -1.21 17.06 15.36
CA SER A 303 -0.94 15.67 14.94
C SER A 303 -1.65 14.61 15.78
N LYS A 304 -2.23 15.01 16.92
CA LYS A 304 -3.11 14.17 17.73
C LYS A 304 -4.39 14.92 18.06
N PRO A 305 -5.52 14.21 18.28
CA PRO A 305 -6.70 14.80 18.90
C PRO A 305 -6.31 15.55 20.18
N GLU A 306 -6.91 16.73 20.38
CA GLU A 306 -6.73 17.62 21.55
C GLU A 306 -5.35 18.26 21.76
N GLN A 307 -4.41 18.08 20.84
CA GLN A 307 -3.18 18.85 20.88
C GLN A 307 -3.48 20.37 20.83
N VAL A 308 -2.81 21.14 21.70
CA VAL A 308 -2.85 22.60 21.66
C VAL A 308 -1.68 23.10 20.82
N THR A 309 -1.96 23.96 19.86
CA THR A 309 -1.00 24.50 18.90
C THR A 309 -1.18 26.01 18.76
N GLU A 310 -0.08 26.71 18.51
CA GLU A 310 -0.06 28.15 18.15
C GLU A 310 0.24 28.35 16.66
N ALA A 311 0.39 27.27 15.88
CA ALA A 311 0.81 27.32 14.49
C ALA A 311 -0.21 28.05 13.60
N GLY A 312 -1.50 27.74 13.78
CA GLY A 312 -2.59 28.47 13.15
C GLY A 312 -2.72 28.20 11.65
N TYR A 313 -2.45 26.96 11.23
CA TYR A 313 -2.59 26.53 9.83
C TYR A 313 -4.02 26.08 9.47
N MET A 314 -4.83 25.75 10.49
CA MET A 314 -6.23 25.34 10.30
C MET A 314 -7.16 26.56 10.40
N ASN A 315 -8.00 26.76 9.38
CA ASN A 315 -9.21 27.56 9.50
C ASN A 315 -10.38 26.61 9.83
N PRO A 316 -10.90 26.60 11.07
CA PRO A 316 -12.06 25.78 11.44
C PRO A 316 -13.39 26.30 10.83
N GLY A 317 -13.36 27.39 10.05
CA GLY A 317 -14.53 28.08 9.54
C GLY A 317 -15.16 29.01 10.59
N ASN A 318 -16.37 29.50 10.31
CA ASN A 318 -17.25 30.01 11.35
C ASN A 318 -18.13 28.84 11.86
N ASN A 319 -18.73 28.97 13.05
CA ASN A 319 -19.52 27.90 13.66
C ASN A 319 -20.78 27.49 12.85
N GLU A 320 -21.12 28.18 11.76
CA GLU A 320 -22.28 27.92 10.90
C GLU A 320 -21.89 27.20 9.59
N ASP A 321 -20.74 27.53 8.99
CA ASP A 321 -20.32 27.07 7.66
C ASP A 321 -19.25 25.95 7.71
N LYS A 322 -18.62 25.72 8.88
CA LYS A 322 -17.68 24.61 9.20
C LYS A 322 -16.81 24.13 8.01
N SER A 323 -16.11 25.07 7.38
CA SER A 323 -15.36 24.82 6.15
C SER A 323 -14.06 24.03 6.34
N TRP A 324 -13.56 23.86 7.58
CA TRP A 324 -12.34 23.13 7.96
C TRP A 324 -11.27 23.05 6.85
N ALA A 325 -10.52 24.14 6.70
CA ALA A 325 -9.56 24.31 5.61
C ALA A 325 -8.15 24.50 6.17
N HIS A 326 -7.23 23.65 5.78
CA HIS A 326 -5.86 23.62 6.28
C HIS A 326 -4.86 24.04 5.20
N TYR A 327 -3.89 24.87 5.60
CA TYR A 327 -2.77 25.26 4.75
C TYR A 327 -1.52 25.58 5.58
N THR A 328 -0.51 24.72 5.52
CA THR A 328 0.83 25.01 6.04
C THR A 328 1.62 25.80 5.00
N HIS A 329 1.70 27.10 5.25
CA HIS A 329 2.41 28.06 4.41
C HIS A 329 3.91 28.19 4.72
N ASP A 330 4.41 27.46 5.72
CA ASP A 330 5.82 27.48 6.14
C ASP A 330 6.56 26.21 5.72
N LYS A 331 7.88 26.31 5.54
CA LYS A 331 8.75 25.14 5.34
C LYS A 331 9.13 24.58 6.71
N VAL A 332 8.30 23.67 7.21
CA VAL A 332 8.43 23.08 8.55
C VAL A 332 8.33 21.55 8.48
N PRO A 333 8.89 20.81 9.47
CA PRO A 333 8.84 19.36 9.47
C PRO A 333 7.40 18.81 9.48
N ILE A 334 7.19 17.69 8.78
CA ILE A 334 5.94 16.93 8.80
C ILE A 334 5.62 16.42 10.22
N THR A 335 4.33 16.27 10.52
CA THR A 335 3.85 15.88 11.86
C THR A 335 2.68 14.91 11.83
N HIS A 336 1.98 14.77 10.70
CA HIS A 336 0.74 13.99 10.60
C HIS A 336 0.61 13.33 9.22
N ALA A 337 -0.17 12.25 9.17
CA ALA A 337 -0.46 11.52 7.94
C ALA A 337 -1.95 11.22 7.83
N VAL A 338 -2.46 11.27 6.60
CA VAL A 338 -3.89 11.28 6.24
C VAL A 338 -4.10 10.68 4.85
N THR A 339 -5.34 10.46 4.46
CA THR A 339 -5.69 9.96 3.11
C THR A 339 -6.45 11.03 2.33
N ILE A 340 -5.99 11.36 1.13
CA ILE A 340 -6.76 12.13 0.16
C ILE A 340 -7.80 11.19 -0.47
N VAL A 341 -9.05 11.64 -0.53
CA VAL A 341 -10.19 10.88 -1.08
C VAL A 341 -10.97 11.66 -2.14
N GLY A 342 -10.48 12.82 -2.56
CA GLY A 342 -11.13 13.64 -3.57
C GLY A 342 -10.46 15.00 -3.71
N TRP A 343 -11.01 15.83 -4.59
CA TRP A 343 -10.48 17.15 -4.89
C TRP A 343 -11.55 18.12 -5.41
N ASP A 344 -11.28 19.41 -5.25
CA ASP A 344 -12.05 20.51 -5.83
C ASP A 344 -11.12 21.64 -6.29
N ASP A 345 -10.97 21.79 -7.61
CA ASP A 345 -10.12 22.82 -8.23
C ASP A 345 -10.64 24.24 -8.02
N ASN A 346 -11.93 24.39 -7.72
CA ASN A 346 -12.57 25.67 -7.50
C ASN A 346 -12.74 25.99 -6.00
N TYR A 347 -12.16 25.19 -5.09
CA TYR A 347 -12.23 25.47 -3.66
C TYR A 347 -11.53 26.79 -3.35
N ALA A 348 -12.32 27.79 -2.95
CA ALA A 348 -11.86 29.17 -2.86
C ALA A 348 -10.71 29.35 -1.85
N LYS A 349 -9.63 30.00 -2.25
CA LYS A 349 -8.49 30.29 -1.39
C LYS A 349 -8.86 31.15 -0.17
N GLU A 350 -9.94 31.90 -0.25
CA GLU A 350 -10.48 32.70 0.86
C GLU A 350 -10.98 31.85 2.03
N ASN A 351 -11.24 30.56 1.82
CA ASN A 351 -11.59 29.60 2.86
C ASN A 351 -10.40 29.26 3.77
N PHE A 352 -9.17 29.56 3.36
CA PHE A 352 -7.97 29.30 4.17
C PHE A 352 -7.54 30.52 5.00
N GLY A 353 -6.62 30.24 5.93
CA GLY A 353 -6.02 31.18 6.86
C GLY A 353 -6.79 31.27 8.17
N ASN A 354 -6.11 31.01 9.28
CA ASN A 354 -6.73 31.03 10.60
C ASN A 354 -7.12 32.48 11.00
N PRO A 355 -8.39 32.75 11.32
CA PRO A 355 -8.81 34.06 11.76
C PRO A 355 -8.23 34.39 13.14
N ASP A 356 -7.70 35.61 13.30
CA ASP A 356 -7.24 36.08 14.61
C ASP A 356 -8.40 36.03 15.63
N PRO A 357 -8.24 35.37 16.78
CA PRO A 357 -9.34 35.09 17.71
C PRO A 357 -9.92 36.35 18.36
N LYS A 358 -9.24 37.49 18.31
CA LYS A 358 -9.70 38.77 18.89
C LYS A 358 -10.39 39.66 17.88
N THR A 359 -9.95 39.62 16.63
CA THR A 359 -10.35 40.57 15.59
C THR A 359 -11.17 39.92 14.48
N GLY A 360 -11.15 38.59 14.37
CA GLY A 360 -11.78 37.82 13.31
C GLY A 360 -11.17 38.05 11.93
N LYS A 361 -10.01 38.71 11.85
CA LYS A 361 -9.33 38.99 10.57
C LYS A 361 -8.36 37.89 10.23
N VAL A 362 -8.36 37.49 8.96
CA VAL A 362 -7.35 36.58 8.39
C VAL A 362 -6.22 37.41 7.80
N ASP A 363 -4.97 37.01 8.02
CA ASP A 363 -3.81 37.57 7.33
C ASP A 363 -3.79 37.06 5.88
N PRO A 364 -3.86 37.93 4.85
CA PRO A 364 -3.78 37.47 3.46
C PRO A 364 -2.48 36.73 3.11
N ALA A 365 -1.40 36.89 3.89
CA ALA A 365 -0.14 36.17 3.69
C ALA A 365 -0.21 34.69 4.11
N THR A 366 -1.20 34.30 4.92
CA THR A 366 -1.40 32.92 5.39
C THR A 366 -2.42 32.16 4.53
N ARG A 367 -2.73 32.69 3.33
CA ARG A 367 -3.60 32.07 2.34
C ARG A 367 -2.80 31.54 1.16
N PRO A 368 -3.26 30.47 0.50
CA PRO A 368 -2.61 30.00 -0.70
C PRO A 368 -2.77 31.04 -1.82
N HIS A 369 -1.88 30.98 -2.80
CA HIS A 369 -1.84 31.98 -3.87
C HIS A 369 -2.99 31.82 -4.87
N ALA A 370 -3.49 30.60 -5.05
CA ALA A 370 -4.58 30.20 -5.94
C ALA A 370 -5.59 29.29 -5.22
N ASP A 371 -6.73 29.07 -5.88
CA ASP A 371 -7.79 28.16 -5.44
C ASP A 371 -7.33 26.69 -5.60
N GLY A 372 -8.13 25.76 -5.08
CA GLY A 372 -7.90 24.33 -5.22
C GLY A 372 -7.57 23.63 -3.89
N ALA A 373 -8.27 22.53 -3.62
CA ALA A 373 -8.08 21.76 -2.39
C ALA A 373 -8.34 20.27 -2.57
N TRP A 374 -7.60 19.48 -1.79
CA TRP A 374 -7.86 18.08 -1.53
C TRP A 374 -8.98 17.91 -0.50
N ILE A 375 -9.82 16.90 -0.68
CA ILE A 375 -10.74 16.39 0.32
C ILE A 375 -10.01 15.29 1.09
N VAL A 376 -9.83 15.48 2.39
CA VAL A 376 -8.94 14.64 3.20
C VAL A 376 -9.70 13.92 4.30
N LYS A 377 -9.54 12.60 4.34
CA LYS A 377 -9.99 11.72 5.41
C LYS A 377 -8.95 11.72 6.54
N ASN A 378 -9.35 12.16 7.72
CA ASN A 378 -8.49 12.14 8.91
C ASN A 378 -8.70 10.84 9.73
N SER A 379 -8.04 10.74 10.88
CA SER A 379 -8.12 9.59 11.81
C SER A 379 -8.49 10.01 13.24
N TRP A 380 -9.26 11.09 13.37
CA TRP A 380 -9.65 11.68 14.67
C TRP A 380 -11.10 11.47 15.05
N GLY A 381 -11.73 10.47 14.43
CA GLY A 381 -13.11 10.12 14.64
C GLY A 381 -14.08 11.11 14.00
N SER A 382 -15.30 10.63 13.82
CA SER A 382 -16.44 11.39 13.31
C SER A 382 -17.54 11.45 14.38
N HIS A 383 -18.65 12.12 14.09
CA HIS A 383 -19.83 12.01 14.92
C HIS A 383 -20.37 10.59 14.89
N GLY A 384 -20.50 9.96 16.06
CA GLY A 384 -21.02 8.60 16.12
C GLY A 384 -20.77 7.89 17.44
N GLU A 385 -20.94 6.58 17.41
CA GLU A 385 -20.72 5.71 18.55
C GLU A 385 -19.25 5.26 18.67
N PHE A 386 -18.83 5.01 19.90
CA PHE A 386 -17.55 4.36 20.20
C PHE A 386 -17.42 3.02 19.46
N PRO A 387 -16.23 2.64 18.93
CA PRO A 387 -14.92 3.23 19.22
C PRO A 387 -14.47 4.36 18.29
N ASN A 388 -15.12 4.52 17.13
CA ASN A 388 -14.66 5.42 16.09
C ASN A 388 -15.27 6.82 16.20
N GLY A 389 -16.45 6.94 16.80
CA GLY A 389 -17.15 8.21 16.95
C GLY A 389 -17.15 8.76 18.37
N HIS A 390 -17.35 10.07 18.46
CA HIS A 390 -17.65 10.76 19.72
C HIS A 390 -18.73 11.84 19.52
N PRO A 391 -19.41 12.30 20.59
CA PRO A 391 -20.59 13.17 20.47
C PRO A 391 -20.39 14.46 19.67
N GLU A 392 -19.20 15.05 19.70
CA GLU A 392 -18.92 16.29 18.96
C GLU A 392 -18.58 16.03 17.49
N GLY A 393 -17.92 14.92 17.18
CA GLY A 393 -17.23 14.69 15.91
C GLY A 393 -16.12 15.72 15.65
N TRP A 394 -15.25 15.45 14.69
CA TRP A 394 -14.19 16.37 14.25
C TRP A 394 -14.36 16.69 12.76
N GLY A 395 -13.92 17.86 12.29
CA GLY A 395 -13.91 18.15 10.84
C GLY A 395 -15.20 18.74 10.27
N THR A 396 -15.30 18.74 8.94
CA THR A 396 -16.41 19.29 8.16
C THR A 396 -17.77 18.73 8.58
N ASP A 397 -18.82 19.49 8.36
CA ASP A 397 -20.22 19.10 8.60
C ASP A 397 -20.97 19.22 7.27
N GLU A 398 -20.65 18.31 6.36
CA GLU A 398 -21.19 18.36 5.00
C GLU A 398 -22.66 17.95 4.97
N ASN A 399 -23.09 17.16 5.96
CA ASN A 399 -24.46 16.68 6.10
C ASN A 399 -25.39 17.72 6.80
N GLY A 400 -24.84 18.75 7.43
CA GLY A 400 -25.56 19.84 8.09
C GLY A 400 -26.25 19.45 9.41
N ASP A 401 -25.83 18.36 10.05
CA ASP A 401 -26.40 17.83 11.28
C ASP A 401 -25.90 18.53 12.54
N GLY A 402 -24.88 19.39 12.42
CA GLY A 402 -24.30 20.12 13.54
C GLY A 402 -23.09 19.42 14.15
N HIS A 403 -22.60 18.32 13.59
CA HIS A 403 -21.44 17.57 14.07
C HIS A 403 -20.36 17.38 12.99
N GLY A 404 -19.17 16.90 13.36
CA GLY A 404 -18.06 16.73 12.42
C GLY A 404 -18.00 15.33 11.79
N ASP A 405 -17.85 15.24 10.48
CA ASP A 405 -17.82 14.01 9.67
C ASP A 405 -16.42 13.35 9.60
N GLY A 406 -15.39 14.00 10.15
CA GLY A 406 -14.01 13.51 10.19
C GLY A 406 -13.12 13.93 9.00
N TYR A 407 -13.63 14.79 8.12
CA TYR A 407 -12.94 15.28 6.92
C TYR A 407 -12.50 16.74 7.04
N PHE A 408 -11.58 17.17 6.19
CA PHE A 408 -11.18 18.57 6.02
C PHE A 408 -10.66 18.82 4.60
N TYR A 409 -10.55 20.09 4.23
CA TYR A 409 -9.93 20.51 2.98
C TYR A 409 -8.47 20.87 3.20
N LEU A 410 -7.56 20.32 2.39
CA LEU A 410 -6.13 20.66 2.40
C LEU A 410 -5.76 21.38 1.11
N SER A 411 -5.16 22.56 1.21
CA SER A 411 -4.72 23.33 0.03
C SER A 411 -3.77 22.51 -0.84
N TYR A 412 -3.95 22.53 -2.17
CA TYR A 412 -2.98 22.02 -3.15
C TYR A 412 -1.58 22.64 -2.99
N TRP A 413 -1.54 23.83 -2.40
CA TRP A 413 -0.37 24.68 -2.33
C TRP A 413 0.40 24.56 -1.01
N ASP A 414 0.00 23.62 -0.14
CA ASP A 414 0.69 23.28 1.10
C ASP A 414 2.17 22.95 0.82
N LYS A 415 3.07 23.51 1.63
CA LYS A 415 4.53 23.40 1.43
C LYS A 415 5.15 22.16 2.09
N THR A 416 4.33 21.31 2.70
CA THR A 416 4.78 20.21 3.54
C THR A 416 4.17 18.87 3.14
N ILE A 417 3.30 18.82 2.13
CA ILE A 417 2.81 17.55 1.57
C ILE A 417 4.00 16.75 1.02
N SER A 418 4.18 15.56 1.57
CA SER A 418 5.28 14.64 1.26
C SER A 418 4.79 13.19 1.22
N ASN A 419 5.52 12.34 0.52
CA ASN A 419 5.27 10.90 0.40
C ASN A 419 3.84 10.52 -0.06
N PRO A 420 3.29 11.16 -1.12
CA PRO A 420 2.02 10.71 -1.66
C PRO A 420 2.15 9.30 -2.24
N GLU A 421 1.31 8.39 -1.78
CA GLU A 421 1.36 6.98 -2.18
C GLU A 421 -0.05 6.38 -2.27
N ALA A 422 -0.31 5.65 -3.35
CA ALA A 422 -1.50 4.82 -3.52
C ALA A 422 -1.12 3.34 -3.45
N PHE A 423 -2.10 2.50 -3.08
CA PHE A 423 -1.94 1.06 -2.92
C PHE A 423 -3.00 0.34 -3.74
N ASP A 424 -2.64 -0.77 -4.37
CA ASP A 424 -3.50 -1.62 -5.18
C ASP A 424 -3.41 -3.08 -4.72
N PHE A 425 -4.52 -3.80 -4.83
CA PHE A 425 -4.67 -5.12 -4.23
C PHE A 425 -5.45 -6.05 -5.16
N SER A 426 -5.04 -7.32 -5.22
CA SER A 426 -5.72 -8.34 -6.00
C SER A 426 -7.05 -8.70 -5.35
N VAL A 427 -8.14 -7.98 -5.63
CA VAL A 427 -9.43 -8.26 -4.98
C VAL A 427 -9.98 -9.65 -5.32
N GLU A 428 -9.58 -10.25 -6.44
CA GLU A 428 -9.87 -11.64 -6.79
C GLU A 428 -9.26 -12.63 -5.80
N SER A 429 -8.17 -12.27 -5.12
CA SER A 429 -7.54 -13.15 -4.12
C SER A 429 -8.55 -13.55 -3.03
N VAL A 430 -9.52 -12.71 -2.67
CA VAL A 430 -10.55 -13.07 -1.66
C VAL A 430 -11.45 -14.24 -2.09
N GLN A 431 -11.43 -14.60 -3.38
CA GLN A 431 -12.18 -15.72 -3.97
C GLN A 431 -11.31 -16.96 -4.19
N SER A 432 -10.00 -16.86 -3.97
CA SER A 432 -9.08 -17.99 -4.12
C SER A 432 -9.29 -19.01 -3.01
N GLU A 433 -9.27 -20.29 -3.39
CA GLU A 433 -9.35 -21.43 -2.48
C GLU A 433 -7.95 -21.88 -1.99
N ALA A 434 -6.87 -21.33 -2.54
CA ALA A 434 -5.52 -21.61 -2.07
C ALA A 434 -5.40 -21.18 -0.60
N GLU A 435 -4.89 -22.04 0.28
CA GLU A 435 -4.73 -21.68 1.70
C GLU A 435 -3.55 -20.72 1.94
N TYR A 436 -2.57 -20.74 1.04
CA TYR A 436 -1.35 -19.95 1.13
C TYR A 436 -0.66 -19.82 -0.23
N TYR A 437 0.25 -18.87 -0.32
CA TYR A 437 1.24 -18.77 -1.39
C TYR A 437 2.63 -18.67 -0.76
N LEU A 438 3.66 -19.02 -1.52
CA LEU A 438 5.05 -19.01 -1.10
C LEU A 438 5.70 -17.70 -1.56
N ALA A 439 6.17 -16.90 -0.60
CA ALA A 439 6.89 -15.68 -0.87
C ALA A 439 8.40 -15.92 -0.75
N HIS A 440 9.09 -15.95 -1.89
CA HIS A 440 10.56 -15.98 -1.97
C HIS A 440 11.10 -14.56 -1.89
N GLN A 441 11.69 -14.20 -0.76
CA GLN A 441 12.11 -12.83 -0.47
C GLN A 441 13.17 -12.78 0.65
N TYR A 442 13.93 -11.68 0.69
CA TYR A 442 14.95 -11.42 1.71
C TYR A 442 14.86 -10.02 2.32
N ASP A 443 13.88 -9.22 1.91
CA ASP A 443 13.76 -7.80 2.24
C ASP A 443 12.63 -7.55 3.25
N TYR A 444 12.91 -7.80 4.54
CA TYR A 444 11.93 -7.61 5.64
C TYR A 444 12.17 -6.34 6.47
N MET A 445 13.14 -5.49 6.12
CA MET A 445 13.50 -4.30 6.89
C MET A 445 12.74 -3.07 6.38
N PRO A 446 11.66 -2.62 7.06
CA PRO A 446 10.96 -1.42 6.60
C PRO A 446 11.89 -0.22 6.71
N SER A 447 12.09 0.48 5.61
CA SER A 447 12.95 1.65 5.58
C SER A 447 12.22 2.95 5.26
N SER A 448 12.79 4.03 5.77
CA SER A 448 12.39 5.41 5.41
C SER A 448 13.42 6.05 4.48
N SER A 449 14.35 5.27 3.95
CA SER A 449 15.38 5.71 3.01
C SER A 449 15.72 4.57 2.06
N VAL A 450 15.83 4.91 0.78
CA VAL A 450 16.26 4.01 -0.29
C VAL A 450 17.59 4.51 -0.81
N PHE A 451 18.53 3.60 -1.03
CA PHE A 451 19.67 3.88 -1.89
C PHE A 451 19.23 3.69 -3.34
N SER A 452 19.54 4.65 -4.22
CA SER A 452 19.31 4.51 -5.66
C SER A 452 20.48 5.08 -6.45
N SER A 453 20.93 4.35 -7.45
CA SER A 453 22.06 4.76 -8.31
C SER A 453 21.79 4.48 -9.78
N GLY A 454 21.82 5.54 -10.59
CA GLY A 454 21.62 5.48 -12.03
C GLY A 454 22.94 5.43 -12.81
N SER A 455 23.11 4.42 -13.65
CA SER A 455 24.28 4.18 -14.50
C SER A 455 23.95 4.31 -15.98
N SER A 456 24.84 4.94 -16.76
CA SER A 456 24.76 4.97 -18.23
C SER A 456 25.11 3.63 -18.88
N TYR A 457 25.54 2.66 -18.09
CA TYR A 457 25.94 1.35 -18.54
C TYR A 457 25.09 0.27 -17.86
N PRO A 458 24.87 -0.90 -18.51
CA PRO A 458 23.97 -1.94 -17.97
C PRO A 458 24.31 -2.35 -16.54
N SER A 459 23.33 -2.21 -15.65
CA SER A 459 23.37 -2.67 -14.27
C SER A 459 22.10 -3.46 -13.95
N SER A 460 22.26 -4.49 -13.12
CA SER A 460 21.18 -5.40 -12.72
C SER A 460 21.33 -5.79 -11.27
N MET A 461 20.24 -6.24 -10.67
CA MET A 461 20.21 -6.83 -9.33
C MET A 461 19.66 -8.24 -9.46
N ALA A 462 20.01 -9.13 -8.53
CA ALA A 462 19.44 -10.47 -8.51
C ALA A 462 19.32 -11.00 -7.09
N ASN A 463 18.26 -11.76 -6.84
CA ASN A 463 18.13 -12.62 -5.65
C ASN A 463 18.16 -14.09 -6.08
N VAL A 464 18.75 -14.94 -5.26
CA VAL A 464 18.86 -16.39 -5.42
C VAL A 464 18.11 -17.08 -4.30
N PHE A 465 17.16 -17.93 -4.66
CA PHE A 465 16.25 -18.62 -3.76
C PHE A 465 16.39 -20.13 -3.87
N GLU A 466 15.81 -20.85 -2.91
CA GLU A 466 15.64 -22.31 -2.94
C GLU A 466 14.17 -22.64 -2.68
N ALA A 467 13.58 -23.46 -3.55
CA ALA A 467 12.20 -23.91 -3.40
C ALA A 467 12.09 -24.88 -2.20
N GLY A 468 11.30 -24.51 -1.18
CA GLY A 468 11.11 -25.36 0.01
C GLY A 468 10.20 -26.57 -0.25
N GLU A 469 9.30 -26.44 -1.22
CA GLU A 469 8.39 -27.48 -1.69
C GLU A 469 8.16 -27.36 -3.20
N THR A 470 7.45 -28.32 -3.80
CA THR A 470 7.10 -28.22 -5.22
C THR A 470 6.04 -27.14 -5.43
N GLU A 471 6.34 -26.20 -6.31
CA GLU A 471 5.56 -24.98 -6.49
C GLU A 471 5.61 -24.49 -7.94
N GLU A 472 4.61 -23.71 -8.32
CA GLU A 472 4.58 -23.03 -9.60
C GLU A 472 4.74 -21.52 -9.38
N ILE A 473 5.83 -20.95 -9.92
CA ILE A 473 6.08 -19.51 -9.84
C ILE A 473 5.16 -18.81 -10.83
N ARG A 474 4.33 -17.91 -10.31
CA ARG A 474 3.29 -17.19 -11.06
C ARG A 474 3.48 -15.68 -11.04
N LYS A 475 4.23 -15.13 -10.08
CA LYS A 475 4.46 -13.68 -10.00
C LYS A 475 5.91 -13.38 -9.72
N LEU A 476 6.43 -12.34 -10.36
CA LEU A 476 7.75 -11.75 -10.11
C LEU A 476 7.58 -10.30 -9.71
N THR A 477 8.33 -9.83 -8.73
CA THR A 477 8.15 -8.48 -8.19
C THR A 477 9.44 -7.69 -8.15
N CYS A 478 9.31 -6.37 -8.19
CA CYS A 478 10.42 -5.45 -7.95
C CYS A 478 9.91 -4.13 -7.38
N GLU A 479 10.79 -3.36 -6.77
CA GLU A 479 10.55 -1.93 -6.48
C GLU A 479 11.34 -1.04 -7.44
N THR A 480 10.69 -0.01 -8.01
CA THR A 480 11.35 0.98 -8.86
C THR A 480 11.36 2.36 -8.20
N THR A 481 12.47 3.08 -8.36
CA THR A 481 12.69 4.40 -7.73
C THR A 481 12.50 5.58 -8.67
N CYS A 482 12.12 5.31 -9.92
CA CYS A 482 11.98 6.29 -11.00
C CYS A 482 10.70 6.01 -11.79
N PRO A 483 9.96 7.05 -12.23
CA PRO A 483 8.78 6.85 -13.07
C PRO A 483 9.24 6.47 -14.49
N ASN A 484 8.30 5.99 -15.32
CA ASN A 484 8.57 5.59 -16.70
C ASN A 484 9.76 4.63 -16.81
N THR A 485 9.77 3.62 -15.93
CA THR A 485 10.86 2.64 -15.81
C THR A 485 10.45 1.35 -16.49
N GLN A 486 11.22 0.96 -17.51
CA GLN A 486 11.13 -0.36 -18.10
C GLN A 486 11.93 -1.35 -17.27
N VAL A 487 11.28 -2.41 -16.80
CA VAL A 487 11.90 -3.49 -16.03
C VAL A 487 11.91 -4.76 -16.86
N THR A 488 13.09 -5.38 -16.96
CA THR A 488 13.25 -6.74 -17.48
C THR A 488 13.50 -7.69 -16.32
N PHE A 489 12.66 -8.72 -16.21
CA PHE A 489 12.83 -9.84 -15.30
C PHE A 489 13.35 -11.04 -16.08
N GLU A 490 14.33 -11.73 -15.53
CA GLU A 490 14.80 -13.02 -16.05
C GLU A 490 14.93 -14.00 -14.90
N ALA A 491 14.27 -15.16 -14.98
CA ALA A 491 14.44 -16.22 -13.98
C ALA A 491 15.28 -17.37 -14.53
N TYR A 492 16.14 -17.94 -13.69
CA TYR A 492 17.02 -19.05 -14.05
C TYR A 492 16.91 -20.19 -13.04
N LEU A 493 16.80 -21.43 -13.51
CA LEU A 493 17.06 -22.64 -12.72
C LEU A 493 18.56 -22.86 -12.67
N LEU A 494 19.15 -22.86 -11.49
CA LEU A 494 20.60 -22.87 -11.30
C LEU A 494 21.18 -24.29 -11.37
N ASP A 495 22.36 -24.40 -11.98
CA ASP A 495 23.10 -25.67 -12.02
C ASP A 495 23.58 -26.08 -10.61
N GLU A 496 23.79 -27.38 -10.39
CA GLU A 496 24.39 -27.88 -9.14
C GLU A 496 25.77 -27.23 -8.92
N GLY A 497 25.93 -26.51 -7.81
CA GLY A 497 27.16 -25.80 -7.47
C GLY A 497 27.32 -24.42 -8.13
N ALA A 498 26.28 -23.89 -8.77
CA ALA A 498 26.26 -22.51 -9.27
C ALA A 498 26.57 -21.51 -8.15
N THR A 499 27.45 -20.57 -8.47
CA THR A 499 27.90 -19.49 -7.59
C THR A 499 27.41 -18.12 -8.05
N LEU A 500 26.96 -18.00 -9.29
CA LEU A 500 26.44 -16.75 -9.86
C LEU A 500 24.97 -16.91 -10.25
N PRO A 501 24.18 -15.83 -10.22
CA PRO A 501 22.73 -15.90 -10.45
C PRO A 501 22.36 -16.26 -11.90
N THR A 502 23.30 -16.31 -12.83
CA THR A 502 23.05 -16.65 -14.24
C THR A 502 23.70 -17.96 -14.68
N GLU A 503 24.22 -18.77 -13.74
CA GLU A 503 24.82 -20.08 -14.00
C GLU A 503 23.75 -21.18 -14.00
N GLY A 504 22.99 -21.27 -15.09
CA GLY A 504 21.98 -22.31 -15.25
C GLY A 504 21.09 -22.13 -16.46
N GLN A 505 19.93 -22.79 -16.45
CA GLN A 505 18.92 -22.70 -17.49
C GLN A 505 18.02 -21.50 -17.27
N LYS A 506 17.95 -20.59 -18.24
CA LYS A 506 16.92 -19.53 -18.27
C LYS A 506 15.53 -20.17 -18.40
N LEU A 507 14.65 -19.89 -17.46
CA LEU A 507 13.26 -20.36 -17.42
C LEU A 507 12.35 -19.38 -18.15
N VAL A 508 12.44 -18.09 -17.82
CA VAL A 508 11.57 -17.05 -18.37
C VAL A 508 12.33 -15.72 -18.53
N ALA A 509 11.86 -14.89 -19.46
CA ALA A 509 12.22 -13.47 -19.54
C ALA A 509 10.96 -12.65 -19.88
N VAL A 510 10.63 -11.69 -19.02
CA VAL A 510 9.47 -10.79 -19.22
C VAL A 510 9.88 -9.33 -19.06
N GLU A 511 9.27 -8.47 -19.87
CA GLU A 511 9.48 -7.02 -19.83
C GLU A 511 8.17 -6.32 -19.51
N ARG A 512 8.21 -5.35 -18.61
CA ARG A 512 7.10 -4.45 -18.27
C ARG A 512 7.61 -3.02 -18.14
N THR A 513 6.72 -2.06 -18.32
CA THR A 513 7.04 -0.64 -18.09
C THR A 513 6.06 -0.11 -17.07
N PHE A 514 6.60 0.51 -16.03
CA PHE A 514 5.85 1.11 -14.95
C PHE A 514 5.90 2.62 -15.06
N ASP A 515 4.71 3.23 -14.99
CA ASP A 515 4.52 4.66 -15.18
C ASP A 515 5.05 5.44 -13.98
N TRP A 516 4.93 4.87 -12.79
CA TRP A 516 5.34 5.43 -11.51
C TRP A 516 6.33 4.52 -10.80
N GLY A 517 7.04 5.07 -9.81
CA GLY A 517 7.82 4.26 -8.87
C GLY A 517 6.95 3.63 -7.79
N GLY A 518 7.56 2.76 -6.99
CA GLY A 518 6.90 1.95 -5.98
C GLY A 518 7.11 0.46 -6.21
N PHE A 519 6.35 -0.35 -5.49
CA PHE A 519 6.37 -1.80 -5.60
C PHE A 519 5.48 -2.26 -6.75
N HIS A 520 5.97 -3.20 -7.56
CA HIS A 520 5.23 -3.74 -8.69
C HIS A 520 5.26 -5.27 -8.72
N THR A 521 4.11 -5.85 -9.02
CA THR A 521 3.94 -7.28 -9.26
C THR A 521 3.67 -7.54 -10.73
N VAL A 522 4.41 -8.48 -11.32
CA VAL A 522 4.19 -8.96 -12.70
C VAL A 522 3.66 -10.39 -12.64
N GLU A 523 2.38 -10.54 -12.98
CA GLU A 523 1.79 -11.86 -13.20
C GLU A 523 2.30 -12.48 -14.50
N LEU A 524 2.76 -13.73 -14.38
CA LEU A 524 3.22 -14.57 -15.48
C LEU A 524 2.02 -15.28 -16.11
N THR A 525 1.96 -15.24 -17.44
CA THR A 525 0.97 -16.04 -18.19
C THR A 525 1.22 -17.53 -18.03
N ASP A 526 0.25 -18.38 -18.37
CA ASP A 526 0.40 -19.85 -18.28
C ASP A 526 1.61 -20.40 -19.04
N ASP A 527 2.04 -19.74 -20.14
CA ASP A 527 3.24 -20.11 -20.90
C ASP A 527 4.54 -19.51 -20.36
N GLN A 528 4.45 -18.59 -19.41
CA GLN A 528 5.57 -17.93 -18.72
C GLN A 528 5.81 -18.49 -17.32
N ALA A 529 4.76 -18.98 -16.66
CA ALA A 529 4.85 -19.67 -15.38
C ALA A 529 5.75 -20.90 -15.48
N PHE A 530 6.40 -21.26 -14.37
CA PHE A 530 7.31 -22.41 -14.33
C PHE A 530 7.27 -23.10 -12.98
N THR A 531 7.35 -24.43 -13.03
CA THR A 531 7.39 -25.29 -11.85
C THR A 531 8.82 -25.45 -11.34
N LEU A 532 8.97 -25.45 -10.03
CA LEU A 532 10.19 -25.80 -9.31
C LEU A 532 9.91 -27.03 -8.44
N ASP A 533 10.84 -27.97 -8.42
CA ASP A 533 10.82 -29.06 -7.46
C ASP A 533 11.42 -28.61 -6.12
N ALA A 534 11.00 -29.24 -5.02
CA ALA A 534 11.60 -28.99 -3.71
C ALA A 534 13.13 -29.19 -3.76
N GLY A 535 13.87 -28.17 -3.31
CA GLY A 535 15.34 -28.09 -3.34
C GLY A 535 15.93 -27.50 -4.63
N ASP A 536 15.11 -27.18 -5.63
CA ASP A 536 15.59 -26.43 -6.80
C ASP A 536 16.04 -25.04 -6.37
N ARG A 537 17.25 -24.68 -6.79
CA ARG A 537 17.76 -23.31 -6.65
C ARG A 537 17.42 -22.54 -7.91
N PHE A 538 16.86 -21.35 -7.72
CA PHE A 538 16.56 -20.46 -8.84
C PHE A 538 16.96 -19.03 -8.51
N SER A 539 17.12 -18.21 -9.53
CA SER A 539 17.38 -16.78 -9.38
C SER A 539 16.34 -15.96 -10.11
N VAL A 540 16.14 -14.73 -9.65
CA VAL A 540 15.41 -13.68 -10.37
C VAL A 540 16.35 -12.51 -10.56
N VAL A 541 16.65 -12.20 -11.83
CA VAL A 541 17.46 -11.05 -12.24
C VAL A 541 16.52 -9.92 -12.68
N VAL A 542 16.72 -8.74 -12.12
CA VAL A 542 15.97 -7.53 -12.42
C VAL A 542 16.89 -6.47 -13.01
N THR A 543 16.51 -5.95 -14.19
CA THR A 543 17.18 -4.82 -14.84
C THR A 543 16.18 -3.69 -15.01
N GLN A 544 16.41 -2.56 -14.35
CA GLN A 544 15.53 -1.40 -14.39
C GLN A 544 16.14 -0.32 -15.26
N ARG A 545 15.41 0.17 -16.27
CA ARG A 545 15.86 1.22 -17.17
C ARG A 545 14.85 2.36 -17.21
N CYS A 546 15.24 3.54 -16.72
CA CYS A 546 14.43 4.74 -16.85
C CYS A 546 14.45 5.18 -18.32
N LEU A 547 13.28 5.28 -18.93
CA LEU A 547 13.16 5.61 -20.36
C LEU A 547 13.40 7.10 -20.63
N ASP A 548 13.26 7.96 -19.62
CA ASP A 548 13.45 9.41 -19.72
C ASP A 548 14.93 9.80 -19.86
N ASP A 549 15.81 9.22 -19.04
CA ASP A 549 17.25 9.51 -19.05
C ASP A 549 18.09 8.42 -19.74
N GLY A 550 17.48 7.26 -19.99
CA GLY A 550 18.09 6.11 -20.66
C GLY A 550 19.04 5.29 -19.80
N LYS A 551 19.20 5.61 -18.50
CA LYS A 551 20.09 4.93 -17.56
C LYS A 551 19.44 3.69 -16.96
N THR A 552 20.27 2.78 -16.47
CA THR A 552 19.82 1.66 -15.64
C THR A 552 20.02 1.97 -14.17
N TYR A 553 19.03 1.61 -13.34
CA TYR A 553 19.01 1.88 -11.91
C TYR A 553 19.10 0.59 -11.11
N ILE A 554 19.77 0.70 -9.96
CA ILE A 554 19.78 -0.28 -8.89
C ILE A 554 19.35 0.41 -7.60
N SER A 555 18.65 -0.31 -6.73
CA SER A 555 18.15 0.23 -5.48
C SER A 555 17.92 -0.83 -4.42
N TRP A 556 18.04 -0.43 -3.16
CA TRP A 556 17.75 -1.24 -1.98
C TRP A 556 17.46 -0.34 -0.78
N ASP A 557 16.81 -0.91 0.22
CA ASP A 557 16.48 -0.21 1.46
C ASP A 557 17.72 -0.01 2.35
N ILE A 558 17.85 1.18 2.94
CA ILE A 558 18.97 1.53 3.81
C ILE A 558 18.50 2.25 5.07
N GLY A 559 19.01 1.83 6.23
CA GLY A 559 18.63 2.35 7.53
C GLY A 559 19.82 2.78 8.38
N VAL A 560 19.53 3.45 9.51
CA VAL A 560 20.55 3.80 10.51
C VAL A 560 20.64 2.66 11.53
N GLY A 561 21.83 2.09 11.67
CA GLY A 561 22.09 1.05 12.66
C GLY A 561 22.10 1.56 14.09
N LYS A 562 21.93 0.65 15.05
CA LYS A 562 21.81 0.96 16.48
C LYS A 562 22.98 1.78 17.02
N ASP A 563 24.20 1.33 16.78
CA ASP A 563 25.41 1.97 17.34
C ASP A 563 25.55 3.41 16.85
N THR A 564 25.20 3.68 15.59
CA THR A 564 25.19 5.02 15.01
C THR A 564 24.15 5.90 15.69
N LEU A 565 22.93 5.39 15.88
CA LEU A 565 21.88 6.14 16.55
C LEU A 565 22.24 6.48 18.00
N GLU A 566 22.81 5.52 18.75
CA GLU A 566 23.26 5.72 20.12
C GLU A 566 24.39 6.76 20.20
N GLN A 567 25.33 6.76 19.24
CA GLN A 567 26.39 7.76 19.15
C GLN A 567 25.82 9.16 18.92
N VAL A 568 24.87 9.32 17.99
CA VAL A 568 24.26 10.64 17.74
C VAL A 568 23.46 11.10 18.96
N GLN A 569 22.69 10.22 19.61
CA GLN A 569 21.97 10.54 20.85
C GLN A 569 22.89 11.01 21.98
N GLY A 570 24.11 10.48 22.06
CA GLY A 570 25.12 10.86 23.05
C GLY A 570 25.88 12.15 22.73
N SER A 571 25.69 12.74 21.55
CA SER A 571 26.45 13.90 21.07
C SER A 571 25.85 15.26 21.52
N GLU A 572 26.65 16.33 21.46
CA GLU A 572 26.13 17.70 21.64
C GLU A 572 25.17 18.11 20.51
N GLU A 573 25.20 17.40 19.38
CA GLU A 573 24.37 17.64 18.20
C GLU A 573 22.95 17.06 18.37
N ALA A 574 22.75 16.11 19.30
CA ALA A 574 21.43 15.51 19.60
C ALA A 574 20.34 16.53 19.95
N ALA A 575 20.72 17.68 20.54
CA ALA A 575 19.78 18.74 20.87
C ALA A 575 19.36 19.60 19.65
N GLN A 576 20.01 19.42 18.50
CA GLN A 576 19.83 20.20 17.28
C GLN A 576 19.16 19.41 16.16
N VAL A 577 19.04 18.08 16.31
CA VAL A 577 18.39 17.18 15.37
C VAL A 577 17.27 16.43 16.07
N VAL A 578 16.14 16.25 15.41
CA VAL A 578 15.12 15.32 15.90
C VAL A 578 15.56 13.92 15.48
N LEU A 579 15.57 12.99 16.42
CA LEU A 579 16.07 11.63 16.23
C LEU A 579 14.90 10.67 16.04
N PRO A 580 15.02 9.66 15.15
CA PRO A 580 14.04 8.59 15.10
C PRO A 580 13.94 7.91 16.46
N SER A 581 12.75 7.40 16.76
CA SER A 581 12.51 6.57 17.94
C SER A 581 12.67 5.08 17.64
N TYR A 582 13.50 4.76 16.65
CA TYR A 582 13.77 3.43 16.14
C TYR A 582 15.13 3.39 15.44
N TYR A 583 15.68 2.20 15.24
CA TYR A 583 16.83 1.91 14.40
C TYR A 583 16.52 0.72 13.50
N SER A 584 17.35 0.49 12.48
CA SER A 584 17.22 -0.62 11.53
C SER A 584 18.18 -1.74 11.88
N GLU A 585 17.80 -2.98 11.57
CA GLU A 585 18.62 -4.19 11.60
C GLU A 585 18.38 -4.91 10.26
N GLY A 586 19.34 -4.85 9.35
CA GLY A 586 19.28 -5.56 8.07
C GLY A 586 20.03 -6.89 8.17
N VAL A 587 19.57 -7.91 7.45
CA VAL A 587 20.24 -9.21 7.40
C VAL A 587 20.55 -9.54 5.94
N VAL A 588 21.83 -9.50 5.58
CA VAL A 588 22.28 -9.82 4.21
C VAL A 588 23.25 -11.00 4.28
N ASN A 589 22.85 -12.17 3.81
CA ASN A 589 23.72 -13.35 3.81
C ASN A 589 24.46 -13.53 2.48
N GLU A 590 25.64 -14.16 2.55
CA GLU A 590 26.45 -14.52 1.39
C GLU A 590 25.65 -15.45 0.44
N GLY A 591 25.66 -15.13 -0.85
CA GLY A 591 25.03 -15.89 -1.92
C GLY A 591 23.53 -15.67 -2.11
N GLU A 592 22.89 -14.82 -1.31
CA GLU A 592 21.46 -14.50 -1.44
C GLU A 592 21.20 -13.47 -2.53
N SER A 593 22.00 -12.40 -2.58
CA SER A 593 21.78 -11.26 -3.46
C SER A 593 23.03 -10.82 -4.17
N PHE A 594 22.87 -10.34 -5.39
CA PHE A 594 23.98 -9.95 -6.26
C PHE A 594 23.70 -8.64 -6.99
N LEU A 595 24.76 -7.86 -7.21
CA LEU A 595 24.74 -6.68 -8.07
C LEU A 595 25.59 -6.94 -9.31
N TYR A 596 25.07 -6.61 -10.49
CA TYR A 596 25.82 -6.60 -11.74
C TYR A 596 26.21 -5.17 -12.07
N GLY A 597 27.51 -4.90 -12.20
CA GLY A 597 28.02 -3.56 -12.48
C GLY A 597 29.50 -3.53 -12.87
N PHE A 598 30.05 -2.34 -13.10
CA PHE A 598 31.37 -2.15 -13.71
C PHE A 598 32.48 -2.13 -12.68
N ALA A 599 33.46 -3.03 -12.83
CA ALA A 599 34.81 -2.77 -12.34
C ALA A 599 35.53 -1.87 -13.37
N ASP A 600 36.14 -0.76 -12.93
CA ASP A 600 37.05 0.09 -13.73
C ASP A 600 36.45 0.81 -14.97
N GLY A 601 35.44 1.67 -14.77
CA GLY A 601 35.12 2.72 -15.75
C GLY A 601 34.48 2.26 -17.06
N GLY A 602 33.92 1.05 -17.10
CA GLY A 602 33.05 0.61 -18.21
C GLY A 602 33.49 -0.65 -18.97
N GLU A 603 34.69 -1.20 -18.70
CA GLU A 603 35.28 -2.23 -19.57
C GLU A 603 35.08 -3.69 -19.07
N ASN A 604 34.86 -3.93 -17.78
CA ASN A 604 34.62 -5.28 -17.22
C ASN A 604 33.43 -5.25 -16.25
N SER A 605 32.27 -5.75 -16.69
CA SER A 605 31.11 -5.94 -15.80
C SER A 605 31.09 -7.36 -15.25
N GLU A 606 30.86 -7.48 -13.95
CA GLU A 606 30.73 -8.77 -13.27
C GLU A 606 29.66 -8.74 -12.19
N TRP A 607 29.24 -9.93 -11.78
CA TRP A 607 28.37 -10.12 -10.62
C TRP A 607 29.23 -10.02 -9.36
N MET A 608 28.76 -9.24 -8.39
CA MET A 608 29.33 -9.13 -7.04
C MET A 608 28.27 -9.56 -6.02
N ASP A 609 28.70 -10.25 -4.98
CA ASP A 609 27.85 -10.61 -3.86
C ASP A 609 27.51 -9.35 -3.05
N PHE A 610 26.22 -9.13 -2.79
CA PHE A 610 25.74 -7.93 -2.11
C PHE A 610 26.15 -7.88 -0.63
N SER A 611 26.42 -9.03 0.00
CA SER A 611 26.93 -9.08 1.39
C SER A 611 28.26 -8.33 1.55
N GLU A 612 29.09 -8.25 0.50
CA GLU A 612 30.33 -7.46 0.53
C GLU A 612 30.02 -5.95 0.60
N VAL A 613 28.98 -5.49 -0.09
CA VAL A 613 28.51 -4.09 -0.04
C VAL A 613 27.90 -3.81 1.33
N SER A 614 27.02 -4.69 1.82
CA SER A 614 26.38 -4.56 3.13
C SER A 614 27.41 -4.46 4.27
N ALA A 615 28.45 -5.29 4.26
CA ALA A 615 29.51 -5.25 5.26
C ALA A 615 30.22 -3.87 5.33
N VAL A 616 30.46 -3.22 4.19
CA VAL A 616 31.06 -1.87 4.14
C VAL A 616 30.11 -0.79 4.66
N LEU A 617 28.80 -0.95 4.41
CA LEU A 617 27.78 -0.05 4.93
C LEU A 617 27.67 -0.14 6.45
N GLN A 618 27.73 -1.36 7.01
CA GLN A 618 27.73 -1.60 8.44
C GLN A 618 28.94 -0.97 9.13
N GLU A 619 30.14 -1.08 8.55
CA GLU A 619 31.33 -0.37 9.06
C GLU A 619 31.17 1.16 9.05
N SER A 620 30.34 1.67 8.15
CA SER A 620 30.00 3.09 8.02
C SER A 620 28.79 3.50 8.88
N GLY A 621 28.19 2.56 9.62
CA GLY A 621 27.10 2.80 10.55
C GLY A 621 25.69 2.76 9.95
N TYR A 622 25.55 2.22 8.74
CA TYR A 622 24.26 2.00 8.07
C TYR A 622 23.95 0.51 7.99
N GLU A 623 22.66 0.17 8.03
CA GLU A 623 22.19 -1.18 7.68
C GLU A 623 21.61 -1.15 6.28
N ALA A 624 21.89 -2.16 5.47
CA ALA A 624 21.25 -2.37 4.18
C ALA A 624 20.34 -3.58 4.25
N ASP A 625 19.23 -3.50 3.54
CA ASP A 625 18.39 -4.65 3.22
C ASP A 625 18.78 -5.23 1.85
N ASN A 626 18.42 -6.49 1.59
CA ASN A 626 18.59 -7.11 0.28
C ASN A 626 17.79 -6.34 -0.79
N PRO A 627 18.20 -6.40 -2.07
CA PRO A 627 17.42 -5.82 -3.16
C PRO A 627 15.97 -6.32 -3.15
N PRO A 628 14.97 -5.44 -3.32
CA PRO A 628 13.55 -5.76 -3.22
C PRO A 628 13.07 -6.52 -4.46
N ILE A 629 13.47 -7.79 -4.56
CA ILE A 629 13.13 -8.72 -5.64
C ILE A 629 12.49 -9.93 -4.99
N LYS A 630 11.25 -10.23 -5.37
CA LYS A 630 10.52 -11.39 -4.86
C LYS A 630 9.98 -12.25 -5.99
N ALA A 631 9.72 -13.52 -5.68
CA ALA A 631 8.94 -14.41 -6.52
C ALA A 631 7.82 -15.04 -5.69
N TYR A 632 6.60 -15.04 -6.22
CA TYR A 632 5.47 -15.71 -5.56
C TYR A 632 5.14 -17.00 -6.28
N GLY A 633 5.25 -18.09 -5.53
CA GLY A 633 4.91 -19.44 -5.93
C GLY A 633 3.62 -19.90 -5.30
N TYR A 634 2.94 -20.82 -5.98
CA TYR A 634 1.74 -21.46 -5.47
C TYR A 634 1.98 -22.97 -5.39
N PRO A 635 1.67 -23.61 -4.26
CA PRO A 635 1.88 -25.04 -4.10
C PRO A 635 1.18 -25.83 -5.20
N VAL A 636 1.91 -26.75 -5.81
CA VAL A 636 1.33 -27.71 -6.75
C VAL A 636 0.94 -28.94 -5.91
N GLU A 637 -0.35 -29.31 -5.90
CA GLU A 637 -0.79 -30.50 -5.16
C GLU A 637 0.02 -31.74 -5.59
N GLU A 638 0.48 -32.52 -4.61
CA GLU A 638 1.35 -33.69 -4.82
C GLU A 638 0.67 -34.69 -5.78
N GLY A 639 1.17 -34.78 -7.03
CA GLY A 639 0.58 -35.59 -8.12
C GLY A 639 -0.04 -34.79 -9.27
N GLY A 640 -0.08 -33.46 -9.20
CA GLY A 640 -0.63 -32.57 -10.24
C GLY A 640 0.12 -32.67 -11.58
N ASP A 641 1.46 -32.81 -11.56
CA ASP A 641 2.31 -32.93 -12.75
C ASP A 641 2.38 -34.34 -13.36
N ASP A 642 1.76 -35.33 -12.70
CA ASP A 642 1.62 -36.64 -13.31
C ASP A 642 0.68 -36.55 -14.53
N PRO A 643 0.97 -37.27 -15.62
CA PRO A 643 0.05 -37.34 -16.75
C PRO A 643 -1.34 -37.76 -16.27
N ALA A 644 -2.35 -36.95 -16.60
CA ALA A 644 -3.73 -37.26 -16.25
C ALA A 644 -4.10 -38.64 -16.78
N THR A 645 -4.85 -39.40 -15.97
CA THR A 645 -5.27 -40.73 -16.41
C THR A 645 -6.30 -40.59 -17.54
N GLU A 646 -6.36 -41.58 -18.45
CA GLU A 646 -7.42 -41.64 -19.47
C GLU A 646 -8.83 -41.57 -18.85
N GLN A 647 -8.97 -41.99 -17.58
CA GLN A 647 -10.23 -41.95 -16.86
C GLN A 647 -10.62 -40.53 -16.44
N ASP A 648 -9.67 -39.70 -16.02
CA ASP A 648 -9.95 -38.33 -15.55
C ASP A 648 -10.19 -37.39 -16.72
N ILE A 649 -9.39 -37.53 -17.79
CA ILE A 649 -9.64 -36.85 -19.07
C ILE A 649 -11.04 -37.21 -19.58
N GLY A 650 -11.40 -38.50 -19.59
CA GLY A 650 -12.71 -38.95 -20.04
C GLY A 650 -13.88 -38.41 -19.20
N GLN A 651 -13.68 -38.24 -17.89
CA GLN A 651 -14.69 -37.63 -17.01
C GLN A 651 -14.90 -36.14 -17.34
N LEU A 652 -13.82 -35.39 -17.57
CA LEU A 652 -13.91 -33.99 -17.96
C LEU A 652 -14.53 -33.83 -19.35
N GLU A 653 -14.18 -34.67 -20.32
CA GLU A 653 -14.81 -34.68 -21.65
C GLU A 653 -16.33 -34.92 -21.58
N ASP A 654 -16.78 -35.84 -20.72
CA ASP A 654 -18.20 -36.09 -20.49
C ASP A 654 -18.88 -34.86 -19.83
N ALA A 655 -18.22 -34.23 -18.85
CA ALA A 655 -18.72 -33.02 -18.21
C ALA A 655 -18.82 -31.83 -19.17
N ILE A 656 -17.81 -31.62 -20.03
CA ILE A 656 -17.79 -30.60 -21.10
C ILE A 656 -18.98 -30.83 -22.04
N LYS A 657 -19.22 -32.07 -22.43
CA LYS A 657 -20.32 -32.41 -23.33
C LYS A 657 -21.68 -32.13 -22.70
N ASP A 658 -21.86 -32.47 -21.42
CA ASP A 658 -23.08 -32.17 -20.69
C ASP A 658 -23.29 -30.66 -20.52
N ALA A 659 -22.21 -29.92 -20.23
CA ALA A 659 -22.22 -28.46 -20.12
C ALA A 659 -22.57 -27.78 -21.45
N ARG A 660 -21.94 -28.18 -22.57
CA ARG A 660 -22.26 -27.70 -23.93
C ARG A 660 -23.73 -27.96 -24.28
N ASN A 661 -24.25 -29.13 -23.93
CA ASN A 661 -25.65 -29.47 -24.19
C ASN A 661 -26.60 -28.58 -23.36
N ASP A 662 -26.29 -28.35 -22.10
CA ASP A 662 -27.12 -27.52 -21.22
C ASP A 662 -27.09 -26.04 -21.62
N LEU A 663 -25.91 -25.51 -21.98
CA LEU A 663 -25.74 -24.18 -22.57
C LEU A 663 -26.61 -24.03 -23.82
N ALA A 664 -26.61 -25.02 -24.73
CA ALA A 664 -27.40 -24.98 -25.96
C ALA A 664 -28.92 -25.11 -25.77
N GLN A 665 -29.39 -25.71 -24.66
CA GLN A 665 -30.82 -25.84 -24.36
C GLN A 665 -31.38 -24.65 -23.57
N THR A 666 -30.53 -23.77 -23.05
CA THR A 666 -30.93 -22.64 -22.23
C THR A 666 -31.03 -21.37 -23.07
N VAL A 667 -32.16 -20.65 -22.99
CA VAL A 667 -32.38 -19.44 -23.79
C VAL A 667 -31.65 -18.25 -23.15
N VAL A 668 -31.07 -17.36 -23.95
CA VAL A 668 -30.54 -16.08 -23.46
C VAL A 668 -31.61 -15.00 -23.56
N SER A 669 -31.87 -14.28 -22.48
CA SER A 669 -32.79 -13.13 -22.43
C SER A 669 -32.31 -12.10 -21.40
N ALA A 670 -32.80 -10.86 -21.50
CA ALA A 670 -32.48 -9.82 -20.52
C ALA A 670 -33.33 -9.93 -19.24
N ASP A 671 -34.60 -10.31 -19.38
CA ASP A 671 -35.59 -10.34 -18.29
C ASP A 671 -36.63 -11.47 -18.40
N GLY A 672 -36.51 -12.34 -19.40
CA GLY A 672 -37.41 -13.47 -19.60
C GLY A 672 -38.78 -13.11 -20.17
N SER A 673 -39.06 -11.83 -20.44
CA SER A 673 -40.36 -11.37 -20.96
C SER A 673 -40.67 -11.84 -22.38
N ASP A 674 -39.63 -12.19 -23.15
CA ASP A 674 -39.70 -12.72 -24.51
C ASP A 674 -39.65 -14.25 -24.56
N VAL A 675 -39.35 -14.91 -23.44
CA VAL A 675 -39.23 -16.37 -23.28
C VAL A 675 -40.56 -16.98 -22.80
N ALA A 676 -40.98 -18.07 -23.42
CA ALA A 676 -42.23 -18.75 -23.06
C ALA A 676 -42.17 -19.35 -21.65
N LYS A 677 -43.30 -19.31 -20.93
CA LYS A 677 -43.44 -20.02 -19.65
C LYS A 677 -43.15 -21.52 -19.81
N GLY A 678 -42.36 -22.08 -18.90
CA GLY A 678 -41.84 -23.44 -18.92
C GLY A 678 -40.52 -23.61 -19.69
N THR A 679 -39.92 -22.53 -20.21
CA THR A 679 -38.61 -22.56 -20.88
C THR A 679 -37.56 -21.87 -19.99
N PRO A 680 -36.48 -22.58 -19.59
CA PRO A 680 -35.42 -21.98 -18.80
C PRO A 680 -34.62 -20.96 -19.62
N TRP A 681 -34.30 -19.83 -19.01
CA TRP A 681 -33.44 -18.80 -19.60
C TRP A 681 -32.43 -18.25 -18.58
N VAL A 682 -31.36 -17.66 -19.10
CA VAL A 682 -30.31 -16.95 -18.32
C VAL A 682 -29.97 -15.61 -18.99
N THR A 683 -29.28 -14.73 -18.25
CA THR A 683 -28.74 -13.49 -18.82
C THR A 683 -27.55 -13.77 -19.74
N GLN A 684 -27.21 -12.81 -20.62
CA GLN A 684 -26.05 -12.92 -21.49
C GLN A 684 -24.74 -13.11 -20.68
N ALA A 685 -24.59 -12.40 -19.56
CA ALA A 685 -23.40 -12.50 -18.71
C ALA A 685 -23.22 -13.91 -18.11
N ALA A 686 -24.31 -14.53 -17.63
CA ALA A 686 -24.25 -15.89 -17.10
C ALA A 686 -23.96 -16.93 -18.20
N HIS A 687 -24.50 -16.70 -19.41
CA HIS A 687 -24.20 -17.54 -20.57
C HIS A 687 -22.73 -17.45 -20.98
N ASP A 688 -22.19 -16.24 -21.13
CA ASP A 688 -20.80 -16.02 -21.56
C ASP A 688 -19.79 -16.56 -20.54
N ALA A 689 -20.07 -16.40 -19.23
CA ALA A 689 -19.23 -16.95 -18.17
C ALA A 689 -19.20 -18.50 -18.22
N PHE A 690 -20.34 -19.15 -18.44
CA PHE A 690 -20.38 -20.61 -18.56
C PHE A 690 -19.72 -21.10 -19.86
N GLU A 691 -19.87 -20.36 -20.96
CA GLU A 691 -19.18 -20.66 -22.22
C GLU A 691 -17.65 -20.54 -22.10
N ALA A 692 -17.16 -19.53 -21.37
CA ALA A 692 -15.73 -19.37 -21.09
C ALA A 692 -15.17 -20.54 -20.27
N ALA A 693 -15.85 -20.96 -19.20
CA ALA A 693 -15.43 -22.12 -18.39
C ALA A 693 -15.38 -23.41 -19.21
N ILE A 694 -16.35 -23.62 -20.11
CA ILE A 694 -16.34 -24.76 -21.04
C ILE A 694 -15.12 -24.70 -21.98
N ALA A 695 -14.79 -23.52 -22.52
CA ALA A 695 -13.64 -23.36 -23.42
C ALA A 695 -12.30 -23.61 -22.70
N SER A 696 -12.17 -23.19 -21.45
CA SER A 696 -10.99 -23.49 -20.62
C SER A 696 -10.86 -24.99 -20.37
N ALA A 697 -11.96 -25.67 -20.03
CA ALA A 697 -11.96 -27.12 -19.87
C ALA A 697 -11.62 -27.88 -21.16
N GLU A 698 -12.13 -27.43 -22.31
CA GLU A 698 -11.76 -27.96 -23.64
C GLU A 698 -10.28 -27.78 -23.95
N THR A 699 -9.67 -26.70 -23.46
CA THR A 699 -8.22 -26.44 -23.63
C THR A 699 -7.39 -27.40 -22.79
N ALA A 700 -7.78 -27.65 -21.54
CA ALA A 700 -7.08 -28.57 -20.63
C ALA A 700 -7.05 -30.01 -21.19
N VAL A 701 -8.19 -30.53 -21.66
CA VAL A 701 -8.23 -31.87 -22.30
C VAL A 701 -7.50 -31.92 -23.65
N GLY A 702 -7.38 -30.78 -24.33
CA GLY A 702 -6.74 -30.63 -25.63
C GLY A 702 -5.22 -30.43 -25.60
N ALA A 703 -4.61 -30.35 -24.41
CA ALA A 703 -3.18 -30.14 -24.24
C ALA A 703 -2.34 -31.29 -24.85
N GLU A 704 -1.13 -30.99 -25.33
CA GLU A 704 -0.21 -32.01 -25.88
C GLU A 704 0.19 -33.05 -24.81
N ARG A 705 0.17 -32.64 -23.54
CA ARG A 705 0.38 -33.48 -22.35
C ARG A 705 -0.57 -33.02 -21.21
N PRO A 706 -1.80 -33.54 -21.13
CA PRO A 706 -2.73 -33.18 -20.05
C PRO A 706 -2.19 -33.66 -18.69
N LEU A 707 -2.12 -32.75 -17.72
CA LEU A 707 -1.63 -33.00 -16.37
C LEU A 707 -2.80 -33.26 -15.43
N THR A 708 -2.59 -34.09 -14.41
CA THR A 708 -3.65 -34.48 -13.46
C THR A 708 -4.24 -33.25 -12.77
N GLY A 709 -3.39 -32.31 -12.34
CA GLY A 709 -3.82 -31.07 -11.69
C GLY A 709 -4.61 -30.14 -12.62
N ASP A 710 -4.20 -30.03 -13.90
CA ASP A 710 -4.93 -29.21 -14.88
C ASP A 710 -6.32 -29.77 -15.16
N ILE A 711 -6.43 -31.10 -15.25
CA ILE A 711 -7.70 -31.80 -15.48
C ILE A 711 -8.61 -31.67 -14.25
N GLU A 712 -8.08 -31.82 -13.03
CA GLU A 712 -8.86 -31.69 -11.80
C GLU A 712 -9.35 -30.26 -11.59
N ARG A 713 -8.49 -29.26 -11.81
CA ARG A 713 -8.84 -27.84 -11.73
C ARG A 713 -9.90 -27.47 -12.75
N ALA A 714 -9.69 -27.83 -14.02
CA ALA A 714 -10.66 -27.58 -15.08
C ALA A 714 -12.02 -28.27 -14.82
N ALA A 715 -12.01 -29.45 -14.19
CA ALA A 715 -13.23 -30.13 -13.77
C ALA A 715 -13.96 -29.41 -12.63
N ALA A 716 -13.22 -28.92 -11.63
CA ALA A 716 -13.77 -28.15 -10.51
C ALA A 716 -14.38 -26.83 -11.01
N ASP A 717 -13.64 -26.07 -11.83
CA ASP A 717 -14.09 -24.80 -12.40
C ASP A 717 -15.35 -24.98 -13.25
N LEU A 718 -15.37 -26.02 -14.11
CA LEU A 718 -16.54 -26.32 -14.92
C LEU A 718 -17.75 -26.71 -14.06
N ALA A 719 -17.54 -27.44 -12.96
CA ALA A 719 -18.60 -27.81 -12.03
C ALA A 719 -19.16 -26.60 -11.27
N ALA A 720 -18.30 -25.70 -10.80
CA ALA A 720 -18.70 -24.46 -10.13
C ALA A 720 -19.45 -23.52 -11.10
N ALA A 721 -18.93 -23.35 -12.32
CA ALA A 721 -19.59 -22.57 -13.36
C ALA A 721 -20.95 -23.16 -13.74
N ARG A 722 -21.06 -24.49 -13.77
CA ARG A 722 -22.34 -25.19 -13.97
C ARG A 722 -23.33 -24.91 -12.85
N GLU A 723 -22.90 -24.95 -11.59
CA GLU A 723 -23.78 -24.65 -10.45
C GLU A 723 -24.27 -23.19 -10.49
N ALA A 724 -23.37 -22.24 -10.78
CA ALA A 724 -23.73 -20.83 -10.96
C ALA A 724 -24.71 -20.63 -12.13
N PHE A 725 -24.46 -21.29 -13.27
CA PHE A 725 -25.33 -21.27 -14.44
C PHE A 725 -26.72 -21.85 -14.13
N ASP A 726 -26.77 -22.97 -13.42
CA ASP A 726 -28.03 -23.60 -12.99
C ASP A 726 -28.80 -22.72 -11.99
N ALA A 727 -28.11 -22.06 -11.06
CA ALA A 727 -28.70 -21.12 -10.12
C ALA A 727 -29.24 -19.85 -10.82
N ALA A 728 -28.61 -19.44 -11.92
CA ALA A 728 -29.04 -18.29 -12.72
C ALA A 728 -30.27 -18.57 -13.61
N LYS A 729 -30.66 -19.84 -13.80
CA LYS A 729 -31.81 -20.19 -14.64
C LYS A 729 -33.12 -19.71 -14.03
N ALA A 730 -33.85 -18.90 -14.80
CA ALA A 730 -35.20 -18.47 -14.51
C ALA A 730 -36.20 -19.04 -15.51
N ASP A 731 -37.48 -19.10 -15.14
CA ASP A 731 -38.56 -19.49 -16.06
C ASP A 731 -39.01 -18.29 -16.90
N GLY A 732 -39.36 -18.53 -18.16
CA GLY A 732 -39.86 -17.48 -19.06
C GLY A 732 -41.19 -16.89 -18.60
N LEU A 733 -41.46 -15.62 -18.91
CA LEU A 733 -42.65 -14.90 -18.44
C LEU A 733 -43.75 -14.77 -19.51
N LYS A 734 -43.46 -15.14 -20.77
CA LYS A 734 -44.37 -14.94 -21.91
C LYS A 734 -45.46 -15.99 -21.93
N GLU A 735 -46.69 -15.54 -21.72
CA GLU A 735 -47.90 -16.35 -21.86
C GLU A 735 -48.12 -16.78 -23.32
N ALA A 736 -48.56 -18.02 -23.52
CA ALA A 736 -48.93 -18.52 -24.84
C ALA A 736 -50.13 -17.72 -25.36
N GLY A 737 -49.97 -17.04 -26.51
CA GLY A 737 -51.00 -16.22 -27.13
C GLY A 737 -52.25 -17.02 -27.48
N GLY A 738 -53.25 -17.01 -26.59
CA GLY A 738 -54.59 -17.50 -26.83
C GLY A 738 -55.45 -16.43 -27.51
N SER A 739 -55.90 -16.71 -28.73
CA SER A 739 -56.90 -15.90 -29.43
C SER A 739 -58.27 -15.97 -28.73
N GLY A 740 -58.86 -14.81 -28.43
CA GLY A 740 -60.31 -14.59 -28.48
C GLY A 740 -61.09 -14.68 -27.16
N GLY A 741 -61.85 -13.61 -26.86
CA GLY A 741 -63.09 -13.71 -26.08
C GLY A 741 -63.35 -12.63 -25.02
N SER A 742 -64.03 -11.56 -25.45
CA SER A 742 -64.83 -10.60 -24.67
C SER A 742 -65.32 -11.00 -23.26
N GLY A 743 -65.25 -10.05 -22.32
CA GLY A 743 -66.06 -10.02 -21.10
C GLY A 743 -65.52 -9.02 -20.06
N GLY A 744 -66.26 -7.93 -19.82
CA GLY A 744 -65.83 -6.78 -19.02
C GLY A 744 -66.04 -6.90 -17.51
N GLY A 745 -65.57 -5.89 -16.78
CA GLY A 745 -65.81 -5.72 -15.35
C GLY A 745 -64.91 -4.65 -14.72
N SER A 746 -65.51 -3.54 -14.33
CA SER A 746 -65.00 -2.31 -13.72
C SER A 746 -64.42 -2.47 -12.30
N GLU A 747 -63.46 -1.63 -11.90
CA GLU A 747 -63.65 -0.50 -10.96
C GLU A 747 -62.32 0.22 -10.63
N GLU A 748 -62.44 1.52 -10.34
CA GLU A 748 -61.41 2.55 -10.19
C GLU A 748 -61.32 3.03 -8.73
N LYS A 749 -60.09 3.26 -8.22
CA LYS A 749 -59.65 4.36 -7.30
C LYS A 749 -60.09 4.38 -5.79
N PRO A 750 -59.54 5.27 -4.91
CA PRO A 750 -58.13 5.60 -4.58
C PRO A 750 -57.85 6.02 -3.08
N ASP A 751 -56.57 6.35 -2.79
CA ASP A 751 -55.96 7.46 -1.99
C ASP A 751 -56.08 7.73 -0.45
N ALA A 752 -54.88 8.03 0.10
CA ALA A 752 -54.45 9.19 0.94
C ALA A 752 -54.74 9.39 2.46
N GLY A 753 -53.69 9.92 3.15
CA GLY A 753 -53.70 10.90 4.27
C GLY A 753 -52.99 10.44 5.57
N SER A 754 -52.31 11.24 6.41
CA SER A 754 -51.80 12.63 6.44
C SER A 754 -51.16 12.92 7.84
N ASP A 755 -50.11 13.77 7.88
CA ASP A 755 -49.72 14.82 8.87
C ASP A 755 -49.55 14.61 10.40
N GLY A 756 -48.51 15.30 10.94
CA GLY A 756 -48.44 15.74 12.35
C GLY A 756 -47.13 16.46 12.76
N LYS A 757 -47.18 17.80 12.88
CA LYS A 757 -46.10 18.77 13.25
C LYS A 757 -46.07 19.08 14.77
N GLY A 758 -44.96 19.62 15.29
CA GLY A 758 -44.92 20.38 16.56
C GLY A 758 -43.55 20.98 16.95
N ASP A 759 -43.45 22.32 16.94
CA ASP A 759 -42.28 23.20 17.20
C ASP A 759 -41.93 23.42 18.70
N GLY A 760 -40.72 23.96 19.00
CA GLY A 760 -40.55 24.87 20.18
C GLY A 760 -39.16 25.14 20.82
N ALA A 761 -38.33 25.99 20.19
CA ALA A 761 -37.58 27.16 20.71
C ALA A 761 -36.71 27.20 22.02
N LEU A 762 -35.39 27.46 21.81
CA LEU A 762 -34.55 28.62 22.26
C LEU A 762 -34.14 28.90 23.75
N VAL A 763 -32.79 28.96 23.97
CA VAL A 763 -31.97 30.15 24.38
C VAL A 763 -31.20 30.20 25.74
N ARG A 764 -29.85 30.37 25.61
CA ARG A 764 -28.83 31.14 26.41
C ARG A 764 -28.29 30.55 27.74
N THR A 765 -27.04 30.73 28.20
CA THR A 765 -25.80 31.48 27.84
C THR A 765 -24.71 31.12 28.88
N GLY A 766 -23.42 31.21 28.55
CA GLY A 766 -22.41 31.81 29.46
C GLY A 766 -21.07 31.08 29.68
N ASP A 767 -20.07 31.46 28.87
CA ASP A 767 -18.68 31.89 29.15
C ASP A 767 -17.88 31.36 30.38
N ASP A 768 -16.66 30.86 30.07
CA ASP A 768 -15.31 31.39 30.45
C ASP A 768 -14.27 30.40 31.03
N ALA A 769 -13.23 30.13 30.20
CA ALA A 769 -11.79 30.34 30.44
C ALA A 769 -11.03 29.61 31.60
N THR A 770 -10.04 28.74 31.29
CA THR A 770 -8.56 29.01 31.24
C THR A 770 -7.61 27.84 31.61
N LEU A 771 -6.50 27.74 30.83
CA LEU A 771 -5.14 27.18 31.07
C LEU A 771 -5.00 25.67 31.41
N GLY A 772 -4.21 24.83 30.75
CA GLY A 772 -3.08 24.99 29.83
C GLY A 772 -1.81 24.33 30.42
N ILE A 773 -1.27 23.29 29.78
CA ILE A 773 0.15 22.86 29.70
C ILE A 773 0.24 21.87 28.52
N ALA A 774 0.96 22.26 27.46
CA ALA A 774 1.21 21.47 26.26
C ALA A 774 2.58 20.75 26.37
N VAL A 775 2.65 19.50 25.92
CA VAL A 775 3.87 18.72 25.73
C VAL A 775 3.92 18.32 24.25
N ALA A 776 4.94 18.77 23.53
CA ALA A 776 5.15 18.52 22.11
C ALA A 776 5.96 17.22 21.91
N CYS A 777 5.55 16.39 20.94
CA CYS A 777 6.32 15.23 20.49
C CYS A 777 6.36 15.15 18.95
N VAL A 778 7.61 15.08 18.49
CA VAL A 778 8.19 14.37 17.32
C VAL A 778 7.76 14.78 15.91
N GLY A 779 8.74 15.34 15.20
CA GLY A 779 8.77 15.56 13.76
C GLY A 779 10.16 16.04 13.38
N GLY A 780 11.02 15.12 12.96
CA GLY A 780 12.26 15.47 12.28
C GLY A 780 13.18 14.26 12.14
N LEU A 781 13.57 14.04 10.90
CA LEU A 781 14.54 13.04 10.47
C LEU A 781 15.41 13.63 9.34
N SER A 782 15.00 14.75 8.73
CA SER A 782 15.69 15.42 7.64
C SER A 782 17.01 16.13 8.01
N ALA A 783 17.34 16.27 9.30
CA ALA A 783 18.56 16.95 9.73
C ALA A 783 19.75 16.00 10.05
N LEU A 784 19.52 14.69 10.07
CA LEU A 784 20.45 13.71 10.63
C LEU A 784 21.55 13.24 9.69
N ALA A 785 21.23 12.93 8.43
CA ALA A 785 22.23 12.40 7.51
C ALA A 785 23.18 13.46 6.96
N ALA A 786 22.67 14.67 6.64
CA ALA A 786 23.52 15.79 6.26
C ALA A 786 24.44 16.21 7.42
N GLY A 787 23.95 16.13 8.68
CA GLY A 787 24.73 16.39 9.89
C GLY A 787 25.87 15.38 10.08
N ALA A 788 25.58 14.08 9.95
CA ALA A 788 26.57 13.00 10.07
C ALA A 788 27.64 13.08 8.96
N ALA A 789 27.26 13.33 7.70
CA ALA A 789 28.19 13.49 6.58
C ALA A 789 29.09 14.74 6.73
N VAL A 790 28.55 15.85 7.26
CA VAL A 790 29.31 17.09 7.52
C VAL A 790 30.22 16.97 8.75
N ALA A 791 29.77 16.26 9.79
CA ALA A 791 30.57 15.95 10.98
C ALA A 791 31.73 14.98 10.64
N MET A 792 31.50 13.96 9.81
CA MET A 792 32.53 13.03 9.35
C MET A 792 33.57 13.68 8.42
N ARG A 793 33.19 14.63 7.55
CA ARG A 793 34.18 15.42 6.76
C ARG A 793 35.14 16.23 7.63
N ARG A 794 34.78 16.57 8.87
CA ARG A 794 35.70 17.23 9.82
C ARG A 794 36.63 16.25 10.55
N PHE A 795 36.27 14.98 10.63
CA PHE A 795 37.07 13.94 11.28
C PHE A 795 38.09 13.31 10.33
N ILE A 796 37.72 13.03 9.08
CA ILE A 796 38.62 12.44 8.06
C ILE A 796 39.74 13.42 7.63
N GLY A 797 39.51 14.74 7.75
CA GLY A 797 40.53 15.76 7.46
C GLY A 797 41.59 15.98 8.56
N LYS A 798 41.65 15.14 9.60
CA LYS A 798 42.51 15.36 10.77
C LYS A 798 43.40 14.19 11.21
N GLU A 799 43.50 13.11 10.44
CA GLU A 799 44.58 12.13 10.59
C GLU A 799 45.58 12.20 9.43
#